data_AF-A0A327QE43-F1
#
_entry.id   AF-A0A327QE43-F1
#
_cell.length_a   1.000
_cell.length_b   1.000
_cell.length_c   1.000
_cell.angle_alpha   90.00
_cell.angle_beta   90.00
_cell.angle_gamma   90.00
#
_symmetry.space_group_name_H-M   'P 1'
#
loop_
_entity.id
_entity.type
_entity.pdbx_description
1 polymer ?
#
loop_
_entity_poly.entity_id
_entity_poly.type
_entity_poly.pdbx_seq_one_letter_code
_entity_poly.pdbx_strand_id
1 'polypeptide(L)'
;MKNAKQLERNWTLAFQQSNLVDGVTGKFNPVFAQQLFYGKHNNDYPAQFPHHFNELYTTYLELDESEALRQLIVFWEFIGIQISFEEVSGYLQAYPNQLSQIFKKTYYILKTLAHRTAELDITNPYVENRNDIFYLLNIVLHKANNNDQQQLQLFEDVDLPTLYNRYVNIPEGYEKDPIIQHLFNTIEKSNTSFFITGKAGTGKSTFLHYFAQQSKKNVLMTAFTGIAAINVGGVTLHSFFKFPLKPLLPGDEEIPIFRQQAQARKIIEKTHTIVIDEVSMLRADILQAIDYSLRMNGGNHKLPFGGKQILLVGDIFQLPPVVNHQDEVEKLIFTEVYKSEYFFDAPAYADLNPTFFEFKKIHRQKNDQAFINLLNEVRACETTGDTINAINKQYDPTYSPQQDEFAITLTSNNPIANTENARKLAALPYSTYRFEATIHGDFREDRYPTHKTLELKKNAQVIFIKNDVSPDTPRRWVNGTIAKIDFISDDLLEIRLQDGSTHKLVPETWENRQYKYDREKRRIVSTVIGTFTQYPVKLAWAITIHKSQGLTFDNVIIDLGRGAFVNGQVYVALSRCRKLEGIHLRQPLRTEDIIADERIIRFYRTQENAVHLFISYEDFFLKHPEFALQYIALHAPLTEEQIELHFNKLTSGKAYYSHFLDDSQEIVPSDLGLAYNPNIRWTPALQSKFSIGLPHPVTQVLKGVAEQLPLQLAHELQMLNNSLWAFAMSQGYVKEEAKDQVNFGLHEHLLQPPLFGKLSLEEIATLYVTQKNMLLTNPSIWGNTMEQVLTPALVETLLNGIA
;
A
#
# COMPACT_ATOMS: atom_id res chain seq x y z
N MET A 1 7.02 39.63 -1.99
CA MET A 1 8.44 39.31 -1.67
C MET A 1 9.33 40.52 -1.35
N LYS A 2 9.39 41.61 -2.14
CA LYS A 2 10.29 42.77 -1.85
C LYS A 2 10.11 43.33 -0.42
N ASN A 3 8.87 43.49 0.05
CA ASN A 3 8.60 44.03 1.39
C ASN A 3 8.98 43.05 2.53
N ALA A 4 8.80 41.74 2.33
CA ALA A 4 9.05 40.74 3.39
C ALA A 4 10.53 40.68 3.82
N LYS A 5 11.45 40.60 2.85
CA LYS A 5 12.91 40.62 3.13
C LYS A 5 13.38 41.96 3.70
N GLN A 6 12.67 43.05 3.41
CA GLN A 6 12.98 44.35 4.00
C GLN A 6 12.51 44.41 5.46
N LEU A 7 11.31 43.92 5.78
CA LEU A 7 10.82 43.82 7.15
C LEU A 7 11.67 42.86 8.01
N GLU A 8 12.04 41.69 7.48
CA GLU A 8 12.96 40.73 8.14
C GLU A 8 14.30 41.42 8.48
N ARG A 9 14.89 42.17 7.53
CA ARG A 9 16.10 42.98 7.78
C ARG A 9 15.88 44.08 8.81
N ASN A 10 14.76 44.79 8.75
CA ASN A 10 14.43 45.85 9.70
C ASN A 10 14.32 45.29 11.13
N TRP A 11 13.72 44.12 11.31
CA TRP A 11 13.62 43.45 12.62
C TRP A 11 14.97 42.96 13.13
N THR A 12 15.85 42.46 12.27
CA THR A 12 17.24 42.15 12.67
C THR A 12 17.99 43.41 13.09
N LEU A 13 17.89 44.51 12.33
CA LEU A 13 18.52 45.79 12.68
C LEU A 13 17.95 46.39 13.98
N ALA A 14 16.64 46.26 14.20
CA ALA A 14 16.00 46.68 15.43
C ALA A 14 16.37 45.79 16.62
N PHE A 15 16.56 44.48 16.43
CA PHE A 15 17.08 43.59 17.47
C PHE A 15 18.49 44.00 17.91
N GLN A 16 19.36 44.38 16.96
CA GLN A 16 20.72 44.88 17.25
C GLN A 16 20.73 46.20 18.05
N GLN A 17 19.63 46.96 18.01
CA GLN A 17 19.41 48.19 18.76
C GLN A 17 18.47 47.99 19.96
N SER A 18 18.04 46.75 20.22
CA SER A 18 17.10 46.43 21.28
C SER A 18 17.79 46.37 22.64
N ASN A 19 16.99 46.41 23.71
CA ASN A 19 17.49 46.28 25.07
C ASN A 19 18.15 44.92 25.36
N LEU A 20 18.00 43.92 24.47
CA LEU A 20 18.69 42.63 24.57
C LEU A 20 20.11 42.64 24.03
N VAL A 21 20.60 43.74 23.45
CA VAL A 21 21.98 43.88 23.00
C VAL A 21 22.66 45.01 23.77
N ASP A 22 23.78 44.68 24.42
CA ASP A 22 24.56 45.65 25.19
C ASP A 22 25.23 46.66 24.25
N GLY A 23 24.90 47.95 24.41
CA GLY A 23 25.31 49.02 23.49
C GLY A 23 26.80 49.38 23.53
N VAL A 24 27.60 48.79 24.43
CA VAL A 24 29.05 49.03 24.54
C VAL A 24 29.84 47.86 23.94
N THR A 25 29.39 46.63 24.21
CA THR A 25 30.06 45.39 23.79
C THR A 25 29.49 44.80 22.50
N GLY A 26 28.30 45.22 22.08
CA GLY A 26 27.59 44.68 20.92
C GLY A 26 27.16 43.22 21.09
N LYS A 27 27.07 42.72 22.33
CA LYS A 27 26.71 41.32 22.62
C LYS A 27 25.30 41.17 23.15
N PHE A 28 24.70 40.01 22.88
CA PHE A 28 23.42 39.63 23.45
C PHE A 28 23.50 39.49 24.98
N ASN A 29 22.52 40.02 25.69
CA ASN A 29 22.38 39.92 27.14
C ASN A 29 21.40 38.80 27.53
N PRO A 30 21.88 37.59 27.86
CA PRO A 30 21.01 36.46 28.18
C PRO A 30 20.24 36.65 29.49
N VAL A 31 20.78 37.44 30.44
CA VAL A 31 20.12 37.71 31.73
C VAL A 31 18.85 38.54 31.50
N PHE A 32 18.90 39.54 30.62
CA PHE A 32 17.71 40.33 30.28
C PHE A 32 16.68 39.53 29.49
N ALA A 33 17.11 38.60 28.62
CA ALA A 33 16.19 37.70 27.91
C ALA A 33 15.49 36.72 28.87
N GLN A 34 16.22 36.20 29.87
CA GLN A 34 15.63 35.40 30.94
C GLN A 34 14.62 36.21 31.77
N GLN A 35 14.97 37.43 32.19
CA GLN A 35 14.08 38.26 33.00
C GLN A 35 12.79 38.68 32.26
N LEU A 36 12.91 39.03 30.97
CA LEU A 36 11.79 39.33 30.06
C LEU A 36 10.75 38.19 30.00
N PHE A 37 11.22 36.94 30.01
CA PHE A 37 10.35 35.77 29.88
C PHE A 37 9.90 35.18 31.23
N TYR A 38 10.83 34.97 32.17
CA TYR A 38 10.62 34.26 33.43
C TYR A 38 10.40 35.14 34.67
N GLY A 39 10.69 36.45 34.60
CA GLY A 39 10.52 37.38 35.72
C GLY A 39 11.82 37.91 36.32
N LYS A 40 11.69 38.97 37.12
CA LYS A 40 12.82 39.67 37.74
C LYS A 40 13.48 38.79 38.81
N HIS A 41 14.80 38.63 38.70
CA HIS A 41 15.63 38.11 39.79
C HIS A 41 16.38 39.21 40.55
N ASN A 42 16.61 40.37 39.92
CA ASN A 42 17.27 41.57 40.47
C ASN A 42 16.65 42.86 39.88
N ASN A 43 17.10 44.03 40.34
CA ASN A 43 16.57 45.36 39.97
C ASN A 43 17.04 45.90 38.59
N ASP A 44 17.82 45.15 37.82
CA ASP A 44 18.50 45.64 36.61
C ASP A 44 17.60 45.77 35.36
N TYR A 45 16.28 45.62 35.53
CA TYR A 45 15.31 45.54 34.43
C TYR A 45 14.46 46.84 34.31
N PRO A 46 14.17 47.35 33.09
CA PRO A 46 13.45 48.62 32.94
C PRO A 46 12.11 48.66 33.66
N ALA A 47 11.86 49.73 34.42
CA ALA A 47 10.70 49.88 35.30
C ALA A 47 9.34 49.83 34.58
N GLN A 48 9.32 50.07 33.27
CA GLN A 48 8.13 50.05 32.40
C GLN A 48 7.53 48.65 32.15
N PHE A 49 8.19 47.58 32.61
CA PHE A 49 7.67 46.21 32.55
C PHE A 49 7.30 45.70 33.95
N PRO A 50 6.00 45.69 34.30
CA PRO A 50 5.52 45.22 35.61
C PRO A 50 5.46 43.69 35.73
N HIS A 51 5.13 42.99 34.63
CA HIS A 51 4.94 41.54 34.54
C HIS A 51 5.87 40.92 33.49
N HIS A 52 6.04 39.59 33.52
CA HIS A 52 6.91 38.87 32.58
C HIS A 52 6.11 38.06 31.54
N PHE A 53 6.71 37.75 30.39
CA PHE A 53 5.91 37.21 29.28
C PHE A 53 5.25 35.87 29.58
N ASN A 54 5.91 34.99 30.34
CA ASN A 54 5.31 33.69 30.70
C ASN A 54 4.05 33.85 31.58
N GLU A 55 3.99 34.86 32.45
CA GLU A 55 2.80 35.20 33.24
C GLU A 55 1.68 35.71 32.33
N LEU A 56 1.97 36.72 31.48
CA LEU A 56 1.02 37.24 30.49
C LEU A 56 0.49 36.13 29.56
N TYR A 57 1.35 35.22 29.09
CA TYR A 57 0.94 34.09 28.25
C TYR A 57 -0.01 33.11 28.96
N THR A 58 0.05 33.02 30.29
CA THR A 58 -0.91 32.22 31.08
C THR A 58 -2.21 32.95 31.40
N THR A 59 -2.21 34.30 31.45
CA THR A 59 -3.35 35.11 31.94
C THR A 59 -4.04 35.95 30.87
N TYR A 60 -3.52 36.07 29.64
CA TYR A 60 -4.08 36.97 28.61
C TYR A 60 -5.55 36.71 28.23
N LEU A 61 -6.07 35.51 28.49
CA LEU A 61 -7.49 35.16 28.29
C LEU A 61 -8.43 35.74 29.36
N GLU A 62 -7.87 36.25 30.47
CA GLU A 62 -8.58 36.94 31.55
C GLU A 62 -8.61 38.47 31.34
N LEU A 63 -7.86 38.97 30.36
CA LEU A 63 -7.79 40.38 29.97
C LEU A 63 -8.76 40.69 28.81
N ASP A 64 -9.10 41.97 28.63
CA ASP A 64 -9.70 42.44 27.38
C ASP A 64 -8.71 42.23 26.21
N GLU A 65 -9.21 41.87 25.03
CA GLU A 65 -8.37 41.63 23.85
C GLU A 65 -7.49 42.85 23.51
N SER A 66 -8.02 44.06 23.65
CA SER A 66 -7.28 45.31 23.38
C SER A 66 -6.13 45.50 24.38
N GLU A 67 -6.32 45.11 25.63
CA GLU A 67 -5.32 45.22 26.68
C GLU A 67 -4.24 44.14 26.53
N ALA A 68 -4.66 42.88 26.29
CA ALA A 68 -3.75 41.77 25.98
C ALA A 68 -2.83 42.11 24.79
N LEU A 69 -3.38 42.66 23.71
CA LEU A 69 -2.63 43.08 22.53
C LEU A 69 -1.65 44.23 22.81
N ARG A 70 -2.03 45.22 23.61
CA ARG A 70 -1.12 46.32 24.00
C ARG A 70 0.07 45.80 24.79
N GLN A 71 -0.17 44.93 25.76
CA GLN A 71 0.92 44.33 26.54
C GLN A 71 1.82 43.46 25.66
N LEU A 72 1.24 42.63 24.78
CA LEU A 72 1.96 41.79 23.82
C LEU A 72 2.93 42.60 22.93
N ILE A 73 2.47 43.73 22.37
CA ILE A 73 3.28 44.57 21.47
C ILE A 73 4.50 45.14 22.20
N VAL A 74 4.35 45.53 23.47
CA VAL A 74 5.46 46.02 24.30
C VAL A 74 6.57 44.96 24.49
N PHE A 75 6.24 43.67 24.51
CA PHE A 75 7.24 42.58 24.49
C PHE A 75 7.90 42.40 23.12
N TRP A 76 7.18 42.60 22.01
CA TRP A 76 7.74 42.57 20.66
C TRP A 76 8.71 43.72 20.42
N GLU A 77 8.34 44.95 20.79
CA GLU A 77 9.20 46.12 20.68
C GLU A 77 10.51 45.94 21.47
N PHE A 78 10.44 45.34 22.66
CA PHE A 78 11.62 45.05 23.47
C PHE A 78 12.64 44.13 22.79
N ILE A 79 12.19 43.25 21.89
CA ILE A 79 13.06 42.38 21.07
C ILE A 79 13.30 42.93 19.66
N GLY A 80 12.80 44.13 19.31
CA GLY A 80 12.97 44.71 17.98
C GLY A 80 12.01 44.15 16.90
N ILE A 81 10.93 43.46 17.29
CA ILE A 81 9.80 43.18 16.41
C ILE A 81 8.86 44.40 16.49
N GLN A 82 8.80 45.18 15.42
CA GLN A 82 7.94 46.38 15.37
C GLN A 82 6.70 46.08 14.55
N ILE A 83 5.54 45.98 15.24
CA ILE A 83 4.20 45.76 14.67
C ILE A 83 3.23 46.63 15.48
N SER A 84 2.45 47.47 14.80
CA SER A 84 1.49 48.39 15.43
C SER A 84 0.21 47.71 15.90
N PHE A 85 -0.45 48.30 16.89
CA PHE A 85 -1.75 47.83 17.38
C PHE A 85 -2.80 47.77 16.27
N GLU A 86 -2.78 48.76 15.37
CA GLU A 86 -3.67 48.86 14.21
C GLU A 86 -3.37 47.83 13.11
N GLU A 87 -2.19 47.18 13.11
CA GLU A 87 -1.87 46.06 12.23
C GLU A 87 -2.41 44.74 12.81
N VAL A 88 -2.15 44.48 14.09
CA VAL A 88 -2.64 43.25 14.74
C VAL A 88 -4.15 43.24 14.87
N SER A 89 -4.75 44.36 15.30
CA SER A 89 -6.21 44.49 15.43
C SER A 89 -6.91 44.35 14.08
N GLY A 90 -6.38 44.96 13.01
CA GLY A 90 -6.92 44.79 11.65
C GLY A 90 -6.84 43.34 11.15
N TYR A 91 -5.75 42.63 11.45
CA TYR A 91 -5.61 41.21 11.13
C TYR A 91 -6.59 40.33 11.94
N LEU A 92 -6.81 40.63 13.23
CA LEU A 92 -7.75 39.89 14.08
C LEU A 92 -9.21 40.15 13.71
N GLN A 93 -9.56 41.35 13.25
CA GLN A 93 -10.88 41.61 12.65
C GLN A 93 -11.15 40.74 11.42
N ALA A 94 -10.12 40.48 10.60
CA ALA A 94 -10.21 39.53 9.48
C ALA A 94 -10.16 38.06 9.92
N TYR A 95 -9.47 37.75 11.02
CA TYR A 95 -9.25 36.37 11.50
C TYR A 95 -9.43 36.22 13.03
N PRO A 96 -10.68 36.25 13.56
CA PRO A 96 -10.94 36.39 15.00
C PRO A 96 -10.37 35.29 15.91
N ASN A 97 -10.14 34.09 15.38
CA ASN A 97 -9.64 32.95 16.16
C ASN A 97 -8.09 32.86 16.22
N GLN A 98 -7.36 33.88 15.77
CA GLN A 98 -5.89 33.84 15.69
C GLN A 98 -5.14 34.38 16.92
N LEU A 99 -5.82 35.07 17.85
CA LEU A 99 -5.19 35.69 19.02
C LEU A 99 -4.31 34.71 19.80
N SER A 100 -4.83 33.51 20.10
CA SER A 100 -4.08 32.47 20.81
C SER A 100 -2.86 31.94 20.05
N GLN A 101 -2.88 31.96 18.71
CA GLN A 101 -1.72 31.59 17.89
C GLN A 101 -0.67 32.69 17.91
N ILE A 102 -1.06 33.98 17.86
CA ILE A 102 -0.14 35.11 17.98
C ILE A 102 0.60 35.06 19.32
N PHE A 103 -0.12 34.84 20.42
CA PHE A 103 0.47 34.66 21.76
C PHE A 103 1.41 33.45 21.81
N LYS A 104 0.99 32.30 21.26
CA LYS A 104 1.80 31.07 21.21
C LYS A 104 3.08 31.22 20.37
N LYS A 105 3.02 31.96 19.25
CA LYS A 105 4.19 32.28 18.43
C LYS A 105 5.19 33.14 19.17
N THR A 106 4.69 34.16 19.86
CA THR A 106 5.49 35.06 20.69
C THR A 106 6.15 34.33 21.86
N TYR A 107 5.41 33.40 22.48
CA TYR A 107 5.93 32.51 23.51
C TYR A 107 7.17 31.73 23.04
N TYR A 108 7.13 31.11 21.85
CA TYR A 108 8.30 30.41 21.33
C TYR A 108 9.48 31.35 21.06
N ILE A 109 9.25 32.50 20.40
CA ILE A 109 10.32 33.48 20.11
C ILE A 109 11.04 33.90 21.40
N LEU A 110 10.26 34.36 22.40
CA LEU A 110 10.80 34.85 23.67
C LEU A 110 11.42 33.73 24.51
N LYS A 111 10.80 32.54 24.54
CA LYS A 111 11.37 31.39 25.24
C LYS A 111 12.71 30.99 24.63
N THR A 112 12.81 30.88 23.31
CA THR A 112 14.05 30.51 22.63
C THR A 112 15.16 31.52 22.95
N LEU A 113 14.86 32.83 22.88
CA LEU A 113 15.80 33.89 23.26
C LEU A 113 16.25 33.79 24.72
N ALA A 114 15.34 33.49 25.66
CA ALA A 114 15.66 33.32 27.09
C ALA A 114 16.63 32.15 27.39
N HIS A 115 16.78 31.18 26.48
CA HIS A 115 17.73 30.06 26.62
C HIS A 115 19.01 30.23 25.79
N ARG A 116 19.21 31.40 25.16
CA ARG A 116 20.47 31.70 24.44
C ARG A 116 21.57 32.14 25.40
N THR A 117 22.81 31.92 24.98
CA THR A 117 24.02 32.46 25.62
C THR A 117 24.40 33.81 25.00
N ALA A 118 25.38 34.50 25.56
CA ALA A 118 25.93 35.74 25.01
C ALA A 118 26.64 35.59 23.64
N GLU A 119 26.69 34.36 23.09
CA GLU A 119 27.26 34.02 21.78
C GLU A 119 26.21 34.00 20.65
N LEU A 120 24.96 34.41 20.93
CA LEU A 120 23.91 34.54 19.91
C LEU A 120 24.37 35.44 18.76
N ASP A 121 24.23 34.93 17.52
CA ASP A 121 24.44 35.74 16.32
C ASP A 121 23.36 36.83 16.19
N ILE A 122 23.70 38.04 16.63
CA ILE A 122 22.85 39.22 16.55
C ILE A 122 22.58 39.69 15.10
N THR A 123 23.24 39.10 14.08
CA THR A 123 22.94 39.33 12.67
C THR A 123 21.89 38.36 12.12
N ASN A 124 21.58 37.29 12.87
CA ASN A 124 20.50 36.35 12.58
C ASN A 124 19.86 35.78 13.88
N PRO A 125 19.36 36.64 14.79
CA PRO A 125 18.96 36.25 16.15
C PRO A 125 17.73 35.31 16.16
N TYR A 126 16.98 35.29 15.05
CA TYR A 126 15.74 34.54 14.89
C TYR A 126 15.88 33.24 14.08
N VAL A 127 17.09 32.78 13.78
CA VAL A 127 17.35 31.62 12.89
C VAL A 127 16.51 30.37 13.24
N GLU A 128 16.32 30.08 14.52
CA GLU A 128 15.51 28.95 15.02
C GLU A 128 14.01 29.27 15.13
N ASN A 129 13.62 30.53 15.26
CA ASN A 129 12.22 30.96 15.32
C ASN A 129 11.69 31.44 13.96
N ARG A 130 12.34 31.05 12.85
CA ARG A 130 12.12 31.65 11.54
C ARG A 130 10.68 31.52 11.04
N ASN A 131 10.03 30.39 11.33
CA ASN A 131 8.62 30.14 11.01
C ASN A 131 7.65 30.93 11.89
N ASP A 132 8.10 31.41 13.05
CA ASP A 132 7.32 32.25 13.96
C ASP A 132 7.44 33.72 13.56
N ILE A 133 8.65 34.14 13.18
CA ILE A 133 8.91 35.42 12.52
C ILE A 133 8.14 35.57 11.21
N PHE A 134 8.15 34.57 10.32
CA PHE A 134 7.34 34.64 9.09
C PHE A 134 5.84 34.70 9.34
N TYR A 135 5.36 34.11 10.45
CA TYR A 135 3.96 34.26 10.86
C TYR A 135 3.66 35.73 11.21
N LEU A 136 4.48 36.35 12.07
CA LEU A 136 4.29 37.75 12.46
C LEU A 136 4.51 38.73 11.29
N LEU A 137 5.49 38.49 10.40
CA LEU A 137 5.76 39.32 9.21
C LEU A 137 4.53 39.41 8.29
N ASN A 138 3.77 38.32 8.18
CA ASN A 138 2.60 38.27 7.32
C ASN A 138 1.38 38.99 7.91
N ILE A 139 1.31 39.21 9.23
CA ILE A 139 0.30 40.11 9.85
C ILE A 139 0.46 41.52 9.26
N VAL A 140 1.69 42.04 9.23
CA VAL A 140 2.04 43.35 8.63
C VAL A 140 1.75 43.35 7.12
N LEU A 141 2.13 42.29 6.41
CA LEU A 141 1.98 42.23 4.94
C LEU A 141 0.53 42.05 4.47
N HIS A 142 -0.36 41.45 5.27
CA HIS A 142 -1.78 41.32 4.96
C HIS A 142 -2.46 42.69 4.84
N LYS A 143 -2.15 43.64 5.71
CA LYS A 143 -2.64 45.03 5.63
C LYS A 143 -2.16 45.77 4.38
N ALA A 144 -1.06 45.32 3.76
CA ALA A 144 -0.47 45.96 2.58
C ALA A 144 -1.05 45.46 1.24
N ASN A 145 -1.81 44.35 1.22
CA ASN A 145 -2.38 43.76 0.01
C ASN A 145 -3.88 43.50 0.16
N ASN A 146 -4.73 44.36 -0.40
CA ASN A 146 -6.19 44.22 -0.41
C ASN A 146 -6.74 43.07 -1.31
N ASN A 147 -5.91 42.10 -1.71
CA ASN A 147 -6.30 41.02 -2.61
C ASN A 147 -6.15 39.64 -1.97
N ASP A 148 -7.09 38.77 -2.30
CA ASP A 148 -7.36 37.46 -1.69
C ASP A 148 -6.16 36.50 -1.55
N GLN A 149 -6.33 35.60 -0.58
CA GLN A 149 -5.56 34.37 -0.31
C GLN A 149 -4.11 34.52 0.17
N GLN A 150 -3.94 34.46 1.49
CA GLN A 150 -3.10 33.41 2.11
C GLN A 150 -3.33 33.33 3.63
N GLN A 151 -4.08 32.30 4.08
CA GLN A 151 -4.04 31.92 5.50
C GLN A 151 -2.62 31.52 5.90
N LEU A 152 -2.20 32.03 7.05
CA LEU A 152 -0.87 31.78 7.61
C LEU A 152 -0.73 30.34 8.10
N GLN A 153 0.07 29.55 7.39
CA GLN A 153 0.27 28.14 7.71
C GLN A 153 1.22 27.96 8.89
N LEU A 154 0.71 27.34 9.94
CA LEU A 154 1.44 26.88 11.11
C LEU A 154 1.58 25.37 10.95
N PHE A 155 2.73 24.95 10.42
CA PHE A 155 2.90 23.71 9.64
C PHE A 155 2.11 23.77 8.33
N GLU A 156 2.80 23.61 7.20
CA GLU A 156 2.15 23.66 5.89
C GLU A 156 1.12 22.53 5.76
N ASP A 157 -0.09 22.88 5.32
CA ASP A 157 -1.00 21.90 4.72
C ASP A 157 -0.37 21.46 3.40
N VAL A 158 0.43 20.39 3.49
CA VAL A 158 1.15 19.87 2.34
C VAL A 158 0.16 19.10 1.48
N ASP A 159 0.10 19.49 0.20
CA ASP A 159 -0.68 18.82 -0.83
C ASP A 159 -0.14 17.41 -1.07
N LEU A 160 -1.02 16.46 -1.34
CA LEU A 160 -0.62 15.06 -1.51
C LEU A 160 0.53 14.87 -2.52
N PRO A 161 0.56 15.51 -3.71
CA PRO A 161 1.72 15.42 -4.62
C PRO A 161 3.03 15.90 -3.98
N THR A 162 3.03 17.04 -3.30
CA THR A 162 4.19 17.59 -2.59
C THR A 162 4.62 16.70 -1.41
N LEU A 163 3.66 16.07 -0.72
CA LEU A 163 3.91 15.11 0.34
C LEU A 163 4.61 13.87 -0.22
N TYR A 164 4.08 13.28 -1.30
CA TYR A 164 4.66 12.07 -1.91
C TYR A 164 6.04 12.31 -2.52
N ASN A 165 6.34 13.53 -2.99
CA ASN A 165 7.68 13.94 -3.41
C ASN A 165 8.69 13.96 -2.24
N ARG A 166 8.26 14.18 -1.00
CA ARG A 166 9.15 14.29 0.18
C ARG A 166 9.73 12.95 0.63
N TYR A 167 9.06 11.82 0.37
CA TYR A 167 9.42 10.53 0.96
C TYR A 167 10.29 9.63 0.06
N VAL A 168 10.16 9.70 -1.27
CA VAL A 168 10.90 8.82 -2.19
C VAL A 168 11.34 9.56 -3.47
N ASN A 169 12.64 9.46 -3.76
CA ASN A 169 13.20 9.80 -5.07
C ASN A 169 12.96 8.64 -6.03
N ILE A 170 12.32 8.91 -7.16
CA ILE A 170 12.06 7.91 -8.21
C ILE A 170 13.36 7.72 -9.04
N PRO A 171 13.75 6.48 -9.39
CA PRO A 171 14.93 6.25 -10.22
C PRO A 171 14.80 6.91 -11.60
N GLU A 172 15.89 7.47 -12.11
CA GLU A 172 15.93 8.07 -13.44
C GLU A 172 15.56 7.05 -14.53
N GLY A 173 14.62 7.38 -15.41
CA GLY A 173 14.15 6.49 -16.46
C GLY A 173 13.13 5.44 -16.02
N TYR A 174 12.69 5.43 -14.75
CA TYR A 174 11.62 4.55 -14.28
C TYR A 174 10.30 4.78 -15.03
N GLU A 175 10.05 6.04 -15.39
CA GLU A 175 8.92 6.49 -16.20
C GLU A 175 8.95 5.98 -17.66
N LYS A 176 10.08 5.40 -18.11
CA LYS A 176 10.27 4.88 -19.47
C LYS A 176 10.13 3.36 -19.57
N ASP A 177 9.98 2.66 -18.46
CA ASP A 177 9.76 1.21 -18.47
C ASP A 177 8.35 0.90 -19.04
N PRO A 178 8.23 0.16 -20.16
CA PRO A 178 6.93 -0.08 -20.81
C PRO A 178 5.91 -0.80 -19.92
N ILE A 179 6.36 -1.65 -18.99
CA ILE A 179 5.50 -2.39 -18.08
C ILE A 179 4.93 -1.42 -17.03
N ILE A 180 5.77 -0.53 -16.50
CA ILE A 180 5.36 0.54 -15.57
C ILE A 180 4.38 1.50 -16.26
N GLN A 181 4.68 1.93 -17.48
CA GLN A 181 3.79 2.80 -18.26
C GLN A 181 2.45 2.14 -18.53
N HIS A 182 2.43 0.85 -18.91
CA HIS A 182 1.19 0.12 -19.15
C HIS A 182 0.34 0.06 -17.87
N LEU A 183 0.91 -0.45 -16.77
CA LEU A 183 0.20 -0.55 -15.49
C LEU A 183 -0.32 0.81 -15.00
N PHE A 184 0.51 1.86 -15.06
CA PHE A 184 0.11 3.22 -14.73
C PHE A 184 -1.07 3.69 -15.59
N ASN A 185 -0.99 3.54 -16.91
CA ASN A 185 -2.05 3.98 -17.81
C ASN A 185 -3.36 3.23 -17.60
N THR A 186 -3.31 1.91 -17.35
CA THR A 186 -4.50 1.09 -17.12
C THR A 186 -5.17 1.47 -15.80
N ILE A 187 -4.40 1.67 -14.73
CA ILE A 187 -4.91 2.15 -13.44
C ILE A 187 -5.45 3.59 -13.56
N GLU A 188 -4.76 4.48 -14.25
CA GLU A 188 -5.15 5.89 -14.40
C GLU A 188 -6.44 6.08 -15.20
N LYS A 189 -6.62 5.32 -16.29
CA LYS A 189 -7.75 5.49 -17.22
C LYS A 189 -9.01 4.70 -16.86
N SER A 190 -8.92 3.69 -15.99
CA SER A 190 -10.05 2.87 -15.56
C SER A 190 -10.42 3.13 -14.09
N ASN A 191 -11.58 2.64 -13.65
CA ASN A 191 -11.89 2.49 -12.22
C ASN A 191 -11.63 1.05 -11.72
N THR A 192 -11.02 0.20 -12.55
CA THR A 192 -10.72 -1.20 -12.24
C THR A 192 -9.76 -1.28 -11.06
N SER A 193 -10.11 -2.10 -10.07
CA SER A 193 -9.27 -2.35 -8.89
C SER A 193 -8.21 -3.40 -9.19
N PHE A 194 -7.07 -3.34 -8.50
CA PHE A 194 -5.93 -4.23 -8.77
C PHE A 194 -5.41 -4.89 -7.50
N PHE A 195 -4.99 -6.15 -7.63
CA PHE A 195 -4.11 -6.81 -6.69
C PHE A 195 -2.70 -6.88 -7.29
N ILE A 196 -1.82 -6.01 -6.81
CA ILE A 196 -0.45 -5.83 -7.29
C ILE A 196 0.49 -6.59 -6.36
N THR A 197 0.92 -7.76 -6.82
CA THR A 197 1.85 -8.64 -6.11
C THR A 197 3.23 -8.66 -6.75
N GLY A 198 4.11 -9.48 -6.18
CA GLY A 198 5.47 -9.71 -6.64
C GLY A 198 6.39 -9.97 -5.48
N LYS A 199 7.50 -10.64 -5.76
CA LYS A 199 8.47 -11.11 -4.77
C LYS A 199 9.08 -9.97 -3.93
N ALA A 200 9.80 -10.31 -2.87
CA ALA A 200 10.56 -9.33 -2.09
C ALA A 200 11.57 -8.56 -2.98
N GLY A 201 11.57 -7.23 -2.90
CA GLY A 201 12.54 -6.39 -3.62
C GLY A 201 12.24 -6.17 -5.12
N THR A 202 10.99 -6.32 -5.57
CA THR A 202 10.59 -6.11 -6.98
C THR A 202 10.13 -4.70 -7.35
N GLY A 203 10.14 -3.74 -6.40
CA GLY A 203 9.86 -2.33 -6.68
C GLY A 203 8.42 -1.85 -6.45
N LYS A 204 7.54 -2.67 -5.84
CA LYS A 204 6.12 -2.33 -5.55
C LYS A 204 5.91 -0.95 -4.93
N SER A 205 6.60 -0.62 -3.82
CA SER A 205 6.45 0.69 -3.18
C SER A 205 6.97 1.84 -4.04
N THR A 206 8.02 1.62 -4.86
CA THR A 206 8.49 2.61 -5.86
C THR A 206 7.41 2.91 -6.89
N PHE A 207 6.70 1.88 -7.37
CA PHE A 207 5.56 2.06 -8.28
C PHE A 207 4.44 2.88 -7.62
N LEU A 208 4.13 2.59 -6.35
CA LEU A 208 3.10 3.33 -5.61
C LEU A 208 3.42 4.82 -5.46
N HIS A 209 4.67 5.18 -5.15
CA HIS A 209 5.08 6.58 -5.12
C HIS A 209 5.02 7.24 -6.51
N TYR A 210 5.46 6.55 -7.56
CA TYR A 210 5.32 7.03 -8.94
C TYR A 210 3.85 7.27 -9.32
N PHE A 211 2.97 6.31 -9.06
CA PHE A 211 1.55 6.44 -9.33
C PHE A 211 0.94 7.62 -8.56
N ALA A 212 1.18 7.72 -7.25
CA ALA A 212 0.61 8.77 -6.42
C ALA A 212 1.15 10.19 -6.73
N GLN A 213 2.36 10.31 -7.27
CA GLN A 213 2.93 11.59 -7.73
C GLN A 213 2.42 12.02 -9.11
N GLN A 214 2.22 11.09 -10.05
CA GLN A 214 1.93 11.38 -11.46
C GLN A 214 0.44 11.25 -11.84
N SER A 215 -0.37 10.54 -11.03
CA SER A 215 -1.80 10.39 -11.25
C SER A 215 -2.55 11.71 -11.09
N LYS A 216 -3.57 11.94 -11.93
CA LYS A 216 -4.50 13.06 -11.79
C LYS A 216 -5.63 12.76 -10.79
N LYS A 217 -5.72 11.52 -10.31
CA LYS A 217 -6.71 11.09 -9.34
C LYS A 217 -6.35 11.58 -7.95
N ASN A 218 -7.36 11.81 -7.12
CA ASN A 218 -7.16 11.94 -5.68
C ASN A 218 -6.87 10.54 -5.11
N VAL A 219 -5.58 10.20 -4.99
CA VAL A 219 -5.08 8.94 -4.41
C VAL A 219 -4.96 9.09 -2.89
N LEU A 220 -5.54 8.16 -2.13
CA LEU A 220 -5.35 8.05 -0.68
C LEU A 220 -4.40 6.88 -0.38
N MET A 221 -3.22 7.20 0.14
CA MET A 221 -2.23 6.20 0.56
C MET A 221 -2.53 5.67 1.96
N THR A 222 -2.74 4.36 2.09
CA THR A 222 -2.92 3.68 3.37
C THR A 222 -2.08 2.40 3.48
N ALA A 223 -1.86 1.93 4.69
CA ALA A 223 -1.24 0.64 4.98
C ALA A 223 -1.77 0.03 6.28
N PHE A 224 -1.48 -1.25 6.52
CA PHE A 224 -1.89 -1.92 7.75
C PHE A 224 -1.10 -1.43 8.99
N THR A 225 0.23 -1.32 8.89
CA THR A 225 1.11 -0.96 10.00
C THR A 225 1.55 0.51 9.99
N GLY A 226 1.87 1.06 11.16
CA GLY A 226 2.32 2.46 11.30
C GLY A 226 3.61 2.78 10.55
N ILE A 227 4.58 1.85 10.52
CA ILE A 227 5.84 2.03 9.79
C ILE A 227 5.59 1.99 8.28
N ALA A 228 4.78 1.05 7.79
CA ALA A 228 4.41 0.99 6.37
C ALA A 228 3.67 2.26 5.93
N ALA A 229 2.72 2.76 6.75
CA ALA A 229 2.01 3.99 6.48
C ALA A 229 2.96 5.20 6.37
N ILE A 230 3.92 5.36 7.29
CA ILE A 230 4.94 6.41 7.23
C ILE A 230 5.81 6.26 5.97
N ASN A 231 6.23 5.04 5.62
CA ASN A 231 7.06 4.79 4.44
C ASN A 231 6.37 5.21 3.14
N VAL A 232 5.07 4.92 2.98
CA VAL A 232 4.31 5.30 1.77
C VAL A 232 3.79 6.75 1.79
N GLY A 233 4.12 7.56 2.81
CA GLY A 233 3.58 8.91 2.98
C GLY A 233 2.07 8.93 3.27
N GLY A 234 1.55 7.84 3.83
CA GLY A 234 0.14 7.55 4.09
C GLY A 234 -0.25 7.60 5.57
N VAL A 235 -1.42 7.02 5.88
CA VAL A 235 -1.88 6.75 7.27
C VAL A 235 -2.29 5.29 7.44
N THR A 236 -2.41 4.80 8.67
CA THR A 236 -2.93 3.44 8.89
C THR A 236 -4.44 3.38 8.64
N LEU A 237 -4.91 2.23 8.14
CA LEU A 237 -6.34 1.94 7.92
C LEU A 237 -7.19 2.28 9.15
N HIS A 238 -6.81 1.74 10.32
CA HIS A 238 -7.45 2.01 11.61
C HIS A 238 -7.51 3.51 11.94
N SER A 239 -6.45 4.27 11.65
CA SER A 239 -6.40 5.72 11.94
C SER A 239 -7.26 6.56 10.99
N PHE A 240 -7.43 6.14 9.74
CA PHE A 240 -8.27 6.81 8.74
C PHE A 240 -9.76 6.53 8.98
N PHE A 241 -10.14 5.25 8.95
CA PHE A 241 -11.53 4.80 9.09
C PHE A 241 -12.05 4.83 10.52
N LYS A 242 -11.18 5.10 11.51
CA LYS A 242 -11.51 5.12 12.95
C LYS A 242 -12.01 3.76 13.47
N PHE A 243 -11.54 2.67 12.87
CA PHE A 243 -11.83 1.32 13.36
C PHE A 243 -11.23 1.09 14.76
N PRO A 244 -11.96 0.40 15.66
CA PRO A 244 -11.42 -0.05 16.93
C PRO A 244 -10.36 -1.15 16.72
N LEU A 245 -9.53 -1.39 17.74
CA LEU A 245 -8.49 -2.43 17.72
C LEU A 245 -9.04 -3.76 18.27
N LYS A 246 -10.10 -4.26 17.63
CA LYS A 246 -10.78 -5.54 17.91
C LYS A 246 -11.23 -6.18 16.58
N PRO A 247 -11.60 -7.47 16.55
CA PRO A 247 -12.31 -8.04 15.40
C PRO A 247 -13.57 -7.25 15.04
N LEU A 248 -13.89 -7.17 13.74
CA LEU A 248 -15.08 -6.46 13.25
C LEU A 248 -16.06 -7.41 12.54
N LEU A 249 -17.29 -7.46 13.04
CA LEU A 249 -18.35 -8.21 12.37
C LEU A 249 -18.92 -7.41 11.18
N PRO A 250 -19.45 -8.09 10.13
CA PRO A 250 -20.17 -7.43 9.05
C PRO A 250 -21.31 -6.56 9.58
N GLY A 251 -21.21 -5.24 9.43
CA GLY A 251 -22.21 -4.28 9.92
C GLY A 251 -22.17 -3.98 11.42
N ASP A 252 -21.06 -4.27 12.12
CA ASP A 252 -20.84 -3.87 13.52
C ASP A 252 -21.09 -2.36 13.72
N GLU A 253 -21.92 -2.00 14.71
CA GLU A 253 -22.30 -0.62 15.03
C GLU A 253 -21.11 0.26 15.43
N GLU A 254 -20.00 -0.35 15.88
CA GLU A 254 -18.75 0.36 16.15
C GLU A 254 -17.99 0.79 14.87
N ILE A 255 -18.41 0.36 13.67
CA ILE A 255 -17.87 0.89 12.41
C ILE A 255 -18.43 2.30 12.19
N PRO A 256 -17.62 3.38 12.27
CA PRO A 256 -18.19 4.71 12.42
C PRO A 256 -18.87 5.24 11.16
N ILE A 257 -20.17 5.57 11.28
CA ILE A 257 -20.90 6.31 10.25
C ILE A 257 -20.67 7.82 10.45
N PHE A 258 -19.90 8.42 9.54
CA PHE A 258 -19.53 9.82 9.57
C PHE A 258 -20.67 10.74 9.11
N ARG A 259 -20.99 11.73 9.96
CA ARG A 259 -21.89 12.86 9.62
C ARG A 259 -21.43 13.54 8.33
N GLN A 260 -22.36 14.03 7.51
CA GLN A 260 -22.07 14.68 6.20
C GLN A 260 -20.99 15.78 6.26
N GLN A 261 -20.89 16.50 7.38
CA GLN A 261 -19.91 17.57 7.54
C GLN A 261 -18.51 17.10 7.97
N ALA A 262 -18.33 15.83 8.35
CA ALA A 262 -17.07 15.28 8.84
C ALA A 262 -15.99 15.27 7.76
N GLN A 263 -14.73 15.49 8.17
CA GLN A 263 -13.60 15.53 7.23
C GLN A 263 -13.33 14.19 6.56
N ALA A 264 -13.36 13.08 7.31
CA ALA A 264 -13.17 11.72 6.78
C ALA A 264 -14.15 11.40 5.63
N ARG A 265 -15.43 11.74 5.82
CA ARG A 265 -16.47 11.59 4.78
C ARG A 265 -16.19 12.40 3.53
N LYS A 266 -15.86 13.69 3.66
CA LYS A 266 -15.50 14.56 2.52
C LYS A 266 -14.27 14.05 1.77
N ILE A 267 -13.32 13.46 2.48
CA ILE A 267 -12.16 12.81 1.85
C ILE A 267 -12.64 11.59 1.05
N ILE A 268 -13.40 10.67 1.65
CA ILE A 268 -13.96 9.50 0.95
C ILE A 268 -14.76 9.92 -0.29
N GLU A 269 -15.62 10.92 -0.19
CA GLU A 269 -16.40 11.48 -1.32
C GLU A 269 -15.49 11.91 -2.49
N LYS A 270 -14.32 12.50 -2.20
CA LYS A 270 -13.41 13.12 -3.17
C LYS A 270 -12.23 12.25 -3.60
N THR A 271 -11.87 11.24 -2.83
CA THR A 271 -10.92 10.20 -3.20
C THR A 271 -11.47 9.39 -4.38
N HIS A 272 -10.60 9.05 -5.32
CA HIS A 272 -10.93 8.18 -6.46
C HIS A 272 -10.29 6.81 -6.27
N THR A 273 -9.02 6.78 -5.83
CA THR A 273 -8.23 5.57 -5.64
C THR A 273 -7.75 5.46 -4.19
N ILE A 274 -7.88 4.30 -3.58
CA ILE A 274 -7.33 3.97 -2.26
C ILE A 274 -6.26 2.90 -2.44
N VAL A 275 -5.05 3.20 -2.00
CA VAL A 275 -3.95 2.23 -1.95
C VAL A 275 -3.91 1.61 -0.57
N ILE A 276 -3.75 0.28 -0.51
CA ILE A 276 -3.53 -0.49 0.71
C ILE A 276 -2.23 -1.28 0.55
N ASP A 277 -1.13 -0.77 1.10
CA ASP A 277 0.18 -1.44 1.08
C ASP A 277 0.34 -2.42 2.26
N GLU A 278 1.23 -3.40 2.06
CA GLU A 278 1.45 -4.58 2.92
C GLU A 278 0.18 -5.42 3.17
N VAL A 279 -0.57 -5.70 2.10
CA VAL A 279 -1.84 -6.45 2.13
C VAL A 279 -1.71 -7.90 2.66
N SER A 280 -0.51 -8.48 2.74
CA SER A 280 -0.33 -9.82 3.32
C SER A 280 -0.73 -9.88 4.80
N MET A 281 -0.65 -8.76 5.52
CA MET A 281 -1.09 -8.63 6.92
C MET A 281 -2.54 -8.16 7.05
N LEU A 282 -3.25 -7.88 5.95
CA LEU A 282 -4.63 -7.41 6.00
C LEU A 282 -5.59 -8.56 6.31
N ARG A 283 -6.37 -8.39 7.38
CA ARG A 283 -7.39 -9.35 7.78
C ARG A 283 -8.66 -9.24 6.94
N ALA A 284 -9.38 -10.35 6.78
CA ALA A 284 -10.66 -10.42 6.07
C ALA A 284 -11.72 -9.47 6.66
N ASP A 285 -11.84 -9.43 7.99
CA ASP A 285 -12.77 -8.57 8.71
C ASP A 285 -12.50 -7.08 8.48
N ILE A 286 -11.23 -6.67 8.50
CA ILE A 286 -10.83 -5.29 8.20
C ILE A 286 -11.13 -4.93 6.74
N LEU A 287 -10.90 -5.82 5.76
CA LEU A 287 -11.27 -5.52 4.37
C LEU A 287 -12.80 -5.38 4.20
N GLN A 288 -13.58 -6.22 4.86
CA GLN A 288 -15.05 -6.13 4.85
C GLN A 288 -15.56 -4.85 5.52
N ALA A 289 -14.92 -4.41 6.61
CA ALA A 289 -15.22 -3.15 7.28
C ALA A 289 -14.85 -1.91 6.43
N ILE A 290 -13.80 -1.98 5.60
CA ILE A 290 -13.44 -0.93 4.64
C ILE A 290 -14.55 -0.79 3.58
N ASP A 291 -15.00 -1.90 2.98
CA ASP A 291 -16.09 -1.90 2.01
C ASP A 291 -17.37 -1.28 2.59
N TYR A 292 -17.83 -1.78 3.75
CA TYR A 292 -19.01 -1.24 4.44
C TYR A 292 -18.85 0.25 4.75
N SER A 293 -17.71 0.65 5.34
CA SER A 293 -17.43 2.05 5.67
C SER A 293 -17.48 2.94 4.42
N LEU A 294 -16.88 2.55 3.30
CA LEU A 294 -16.91 3.34 2.07
C LEU A 294 -18.32 3.44 1.46
N ARG A 295 -19.10 2.35 1.49
CA ARG A 295 -20.51 2.35 1.07
C ARG A 295 -21.38 3.32 1.90
N MET A 296 -21.14 3.43 3.21
CA MET A 296 -21.92 4.30 4.11
C MET A 296 -21.40 5.76 4.19
N ASN A 297 -20.09 5.96 4.04
CA ASN A 297 -19.40 7.21 4.34
C ASN A 297 -19.06 8.07 3.12
N GLY A 298 -19.98 8.11 2.14
CA GLY A 298 -19.90 9.03 1.00
C GLY A 298 -19.39 8.43 -0.31
N GLY A 299 -19.22 7.10 -0.37
CA GLY A 299 -19.26 6.37 -1.63
C GLY A 299 -20.69 6.06 -2.08
N ASN A 300 -20.81 5.38 -3.21
CA ASN A 300 -22.09 4.84 -3.69
C ASN A 300 -22.42 3.54 -2.95
N HIS A 301 -23.43 3.56 -2.06
CA HIS A 301 -23.86 2.42 -1.25
C HIS A 301 -24.23 1.15 -2.05
N LYS A 302 -24.51 1.26 -3.35
CA LYS A 302 -24.85 0.12 -4.24
C LYS A 302 -23.65 -0.57 -4.86
N LEU A 303 -22.46 0.04 -4.81
CA LEU A 303 -21.26 -0.45 -5.48
C LEU A 303 -20.24 -0.96 -4.46
N PRO A 304 -19.45 -2.00 -4.78
CA PRO A 304 -18.31 -2.42 -3.97
C PRO A 304 -17.39 -1.24 -3.64
N PHE A 305 -16.94 -1.17 -2.40
CA PHE A 305 -16.07 -0.11 -1.87
C PHE A 305 -16.59 1.31 -2.12
N GLY A 306 -17.91 1.48 -2.22
CA GLY A 306 -18.52 2.77 -2.52
C GLY A 306 -18.23 3.27 -3.94
N GLY A 307 -17.87 2.39 -4.88
CA GLY A 307 -17.45 2.74 -6.24
C GLY A 307 -16.05 3.35 -6.32
N LYS A 308 -15.18 3.07 -5.34
CA LYS A 308 -13.78 3.55 -5.30
C LYS A 308 -12.85 2.50 -5.88
N GLN A 309 -11.84 2.94 -6.63
CA GLN A 309 -10.78 2.06 -7.12
C GLN A 309 -9.86 1.66 -5.97
N ILE A 310 -9.62 0.37 -5.78
CA ILE A 310 -8.77 -0.16 -4.72
C ILE A 310 -7.51 -0.78 -5.32
N LEU A 311 -6.34 -0.39 -4.81
CA LEU A 311 -5.04 -0.97 -5.16
C LEU A 311 -4.51 -1.71 -3.93
N LEU A 312 -4.70 -3.03 -3.93
CA LEU A 312 -4.20 -3.95 -2.92
C LEU A 312 -2.75 -4.31 -3.28
N VAL A 313 -1.78 -3.98 -2.43
CA VAL A 313 -0.35 -4.16 -2.74
C VAL A 313 0.36 -4.93 -1.64
N GLY A 314 1.16 -5.92 -2.02
CA GLY A 314 1.93 -6.74 -1.06
C GLY A 314 2.55 -7.98 -1.70
N ASP A 315 2.98 -8.93 -0.88
CA ASP A 315 3.48 -10.24 -1.33
C ASP A 315 2.92 -11.27 -0.35
N ILE A 316 1.90 -12.01 -0.79
CA ILE A 316 1.09 -12.87 0.08
C ILE A 316 1.86 -14.05 0.72
N PHE A 317 3.04 -14.36 0.21
CA PHE A 317 3.97 -15.36 0.78
C PHE A 317 4.95 -14.76 1.81
N GLN A 318 4.82 -13.48 2.14
CA GLN A 318 5.48 -12.89 3.32
C GLN A 318 4.62 -13.16 4.56
N LEU A 319 4.71 -12.31 5.59
CA LEU A 319 4.05 -12.61 6.86
C LEU A 319 2.52 -12.47 6.74
N PRO A 320 1.74 -13.44 7.26
CA PRO A 320 0.28 -13.46 7.22
C PRO A 320 -0.32 -12.46 8.23
N PRO A 321 -1.67 -12.30 8.26
CA PRO A 321 -2.34 -11.52 9.29
C PRO A 321 -2.09 -12.12 10.68
N VAL A 322 -1.91 -11.26 11.68
CA VAL A 322 -1.74 -11.72 13.07
C VAL A 322 -3.12 -11.94 13.70
N VAL A 323 -3.36 -13.18 14.13
CA VAL A 323 -4.59 -13.61 14.83
C VAL A 323 -4.21 -14.27 16.15
N ASN A 324 -4.91 -13.92 17.22
CA ASN A 324 -4.76 -14.56 18.51
C ASN A 324 -5.64 -15.81 18.60
N HIS A 325 -5.13 -16.98 18.20
CA HIS A 325 -5.87 -18.24 18.28
C HIS A 325 -6.20 -18.72 19.71
N GLN A 326 -5.71 -18.03 20.76
CA GLN A 326 -6.13 -18.24 22.15
C GLN A 326 -7.35 -17.41 22.55
N ASP A 327 -7.74 -16.42 21.73
CA ASP A 327 -8.97 -15.66 21.87
C ASP A 327 -10.09 -16.40 21.12
N GLU A 328 -11.12 -16.82 21.86
CA GLU A 328 -12.24 -17.59 21.31
C GLU A 328 -13.03 -16.77 20.28
N VAL A 329 -13.12 -15.44 20.45
CA VAL A 329 -13.86 -14.54 19.55
C VAL A 329 -13.10 -14.36 18.24
N GLU A 330 -11.79 -14.08 18.30
CA GLU A 330 -10.96 -14.02 17.08
C GLU A 330 -11.00 -15.34 16.30
N LYS A 331 -10.94 -16.47 17.01
CA LYS A 331 -11.01 -17.80 16.41
C LYS A 331 -12.34 -18.06 15.72
N LEU A 332 -13.47 -17.83 16.41
CA LEU A 332 -14.82 -18.05 15.85
C LEU A 332 -15.06 -17.23 14.59
N ILE A 333 -14.63 -15.96 14.57
CA ILE A 333 -14.82 -15.08 13.41
C ILE A 333 -14.14 -15.64 12.15
N PHE A 334 -12.94 -16.20 12.27
CA PHE A 334 -12.20 -16.78 11.13
C PHE A 334 -12.48 -18.26 10.88
N THR A 335 -13.47 -18.85 11.56
CA THR A 335 -13.98 -20.20 11.26
C THR A 335 -15.46 -20.23 10.86
N GLU A 336 -16.28 -19.29 11.34
CA GLU A 336 -17.74 -19.27 11.14
C GLU A 336 -18.22 -18.11 10.26
N VAL A 337 -17.58 -16.94 10.33
CA VAL A 337 -17.98 -15.74 9.57
C VAL A 337 -17.19 -15.61 8.27
N TYR A 338 -15.87 -15.81 8.33
CA TYR A 338 -14.97 -15.81 7.19
C TYR A 338 -14.33 -17.19 7.02
N LYS A 339 -13.94 -17.55 5.78
CA LYS A 339 -13.26 -18.82 5.48
C LYS A 339 -11.82 -18.88 6.01
N SER A 340 -11.22 -17.72 6.22
CA SER A 340 -9.92 -17.54 6.87
C SER A 340 -9.73 -16.09 7.31
N GLU A 341 -8.61 -15.85 7.98
CA GLU A 341 -8.08 -14.54 8.32
C GLU A 341 -7.62 -13.70 7.12
N TYR A 342 -7.36 -14.30 5.94
CA TYR A 342 -6.77 -13.58 4.82
C TYR A 342 -7.78 -12.67 4.10
N PHE A 343 -7.33 -11.46 3.71
CA PHE A 343 -8.15 -10.49 2.98
C PHE A 343 -8.90 -11.07 1.76
N PHE A 344 -8.33 -12.05 1.05
CA PHE A 344 -8.93 -12.65 -0.14
C PHE A 344 -10.15 -13.53 0.14
N ASP A 345 -10.38 -13.94 1.40
CA ASP A 345 -11.56 -14.69 1.83
C ASP A 345 -12.68 -13.77 2.38
N ALA A 346 -12.50 -12.45 2.34
CA ALA A 346 -13.58 -11.50 2.59
C ALA A 346 -14.58 -11.48 1.41
N PRO A 347 -15.91 -11.47 1.65
CA PRO A 347 -16.91 -11.29 0.58
C PRO A 347 -16.65 -10.04 -0.27
N ALA A 348 -16.27 -8.94 0.38
CA ALA A 348 -15.83 -7.72 -0.30
C ALA A 348 -14.71 -7.93 -1.34
N TYR A 349 -13.77 -8.86 -1.13
CA TYR A 349 -12.72 -9.13 -2.13
C TYR A 349 -13.29 -9.79 -3.38
N ALA A 350 -14.26 -10.71 -3.22
CA ALA A 350 -14.95 -11.34 -4.35
C ALA A 350 -15.82 -10.33 -5.12
N ASP A 351 -16.58 -9.49 -4.41
CA ASP A 351 -17.36 -8.37 -4.97
C ASP A 351 -16.49 -7.39 -5.77
N LEU A 352 -15.26 -7.14 -5.31
CA LEU A 352 -14.30 -6.22 -5.94
C LEU A 352 -13.68 -6.77 -7.23
N ASN A 353 -13.55 -8.09 -7.31
CA ASN A 353 -12.90 -8.85 -8.40
C ASN A 353 -11.66 -8.15 -9.02
N PRO A 354 -10.62 -7.86 -8.22
CA PRO A 354 -9.53 -7.01 -8.68
C PRO A 354 -8.61 -7.72 -9.68
N THR A 355 -8.15 -6.99 -10.70
CA THR A 355 -7.20 -7.51 -11.70
C THR A 355 -5.85 -7.84 -11.05
N PHE A 356 -5.36 -9.06 -11.26
CA PHE A 356 -4.08 -9.53 -10.76
C PHE A 356 -2.92 -8.96 -11.60
N PHE A 357 -1.88 -8.46 -10.95
CA PHE A 357 -0.62 -8.06 -11.59
C PHE A 357 0.59 -8.51 -10.75
N GLU A 358 1.55 -9.21 -11.34
CA GLU A 358 2.80 -9.59 -10.66
C GLU A 358 4.04 -8.86 -11.22
N PHE A 359 4.76 -8.17 -10.33
CA PHE A 359 6.14 -7.74 -10.59
C PHE A 359 7.12 -8.91 -10.56
N LYS A 360 7.57 -9.37 -11.73
CA LYS A 360 8.47 -10.53 -11.90
C LYS A 360 9.96 -10.22 -11.70
N LYS A 361 10.41 -8.98 -11.90
CA LYS A 361 11.83 -8.59 -11.87
C LYS A 361 12.31 -8.29 -10.44
N ILE A 362 13.28 -9.05 -9.93
CA ILE A 362 13.87 -8.84 -8.59
C ILE A 362 15.03 -7.84 -8.70
N HIS A 363 15.03 -6.78 -7.88
CA HIS A 363 16.06 -5.74 -7.90
C HIS A 363 17.09 -5.86 -6.75
N ARG A 364 16.84 -6.70 -5.73
CA ARG A 364 17.68 -6.82 -4.53
C ARG A 364 18.85 -7.81 -4.68
N GLN A 365 18.60 -9.03 -5.13
CA GLN A 365 19.61 -10.11 -5.28
C GLN A 365 20.17 -10.25 -6.72
N LYS A 366 20.29 -9.15 -7.49
CA LYS A 366 20.55 -9.15 -8.95
C LYS A 366 21.72 -10.01 -9.46
N ASN A 367 22.70 -10.33 -8.61
CA ASN A 367 23.95 -10.97 -9.00
C ASN A 367 24.06 -12.44 -8.55
N ASP A 368 23.02 -13.01 -7.93
CA ASP A 368 23.03 -14.37 -7.40
C ASP A 368 21.74 -15.13 -7.80
N GLN A 369 21.78 -15.75 -8.98
CA GLN A 369 20.64 -16.49 -9.52
C GLN A 369 20.34 -17.77 -8.74
N ALA A 370 21.36 -18.39 -8.12
CA ALA A 370 21.18 -19.60 -7.30
C ALA A 370 20.39 -19.27 -6.03
N PHE A 371 20.75 -18.18 -5.35
CA PHE A 371 20.01 -17.70 -4.18
C PHE A 371 18.61 -17.18 -4.55
N ILE A 372 18.42 -16.54 -5.72
CA ILE A 372 17.08 -16.20 -6.23
C ILE A 372 16.22 -17.46 -6.38
N ASN A 373 16.75 -18.55 -6.95
CA ASN A 373 15.99 -19.79 -7.15
C ASN A 373 15.62 -20.43 -5.80
N LEU A 374 16.59 -20.55 -4.88
CA LEU A 374 16.37 -21.00 -3.50
C LEU A 374 15.30 -20.17 -2.77
N LEU A 375 15.34 -18.84 -2.89
CA LEU A 375 14.31 -17.95 -2.32
C LEU A 375 12.94 -18.16 -2.96
N ASN A 376 12.86 -18.55 -4.23
CA ASN A 376 11.59 -18.86 -4.90
C ASN A 376 11.01 -20.19 -4.40
N GLU A 377 11.84 -21.22 -4.25
CA GLU A 377 11.43 -22.53 -3.69
C GLU A 377 10.92 -22.36 -2.24
N VAL A 378 11.63 -21.59 -1.42
CA VAL A 378 11.20 -21.24 -0.05
C VAL A 378 9.90 -20.43 -0.06
N ARG A 379 9.73 -19.47 -0.99
CA ARG A 379 8.49 -18.70 -1.14
C ARG A 379 7.29 -19.57 -1.51
N ALA A 380 7.47 -20.47 -2.48
CA ALA A 380 6.42 -21.37 -2.97
C ALA A 380 6.13 -22.53 -1.99
N CYS A 381 6.98 -22.73 -0.98
CA CYS A 381 6.99 -23.90 -0.10
C CYS A 381 7.25 -25.22 -0.85
N GLU A 382 7.94 -25.14 -2.00
CA GLU A 382 8.31 -26.26 -2.88
C GLU A 382 9.78 -26.67 -2.67
N THR A 383 10.29 -26.52 -1.44
CA THR A 383 11.70 -26.77 -1.10
C THR A 383 12.07 -28.24 -1.15
N THR A 384 13.16 -28.56 -1.83
CA THR A 384 13.76 -29.90 -1.85
C THR A 384 14.67 -30.13 -0.65
N GLY A 385 15.06 -31.40 -0.41
CA GLY A 385 16.11 -31.73 0.56
C GLY A 385 17.43 -31.00 0.25
N ASP A 386 17.77 -30.84 -1.03
CA ASP A 386 18.96 -30.12 -1.47
C ASP A 386 18.86 -28.61 -1.19
N THR A 387 17.66 -28.02 -1.28
CA THR A 387 17.39 -26.63 -0.91
C THR A 387 17.67 -26.39 0.58
N ILE A 388 17.13 -27.25 1.45
CA ILE A 388 17.36 -27.19 2.90
C ILE A 388 18.83 -27.46 3.24
N ASN A 389 19.47 -28.44 2.58
CA ASN A 389 20.90 -28.70 2.75
C ASN A 389 21.78 -27.52 2.30
N ALA A 390 21.41 -26.81 1.21
CA ALA A 390 22.12 -25.62 0.75
C ALA A 390 22.01 -24.46 1.74
N ILE A 391 20.83 -24.24 2.34
CA ILE A 391 20.63 -23.27 3.42
C ILE A 391 21.46 -23.68 4.66
N ASN A 392 21.43 -24.95 5.04
CA ASN A 392 22.12 -25.46 6.22
C ASN A 392 23.66 -25.49 6.13
N LYS A 393 24.25 -25.27 4.94
CA LYS A 393 25.68 -24.95 4.82
C LYS A 393 26.07 -23.65 5.53
N GLN A 394 25.10 -22.77 5.78
CA GLN A 394 25.26 -21.53 6.54
C GLN A 394 25.04 -21.70 8.06
N TYR A 395 24.88 -22.93 8.55
CA TYR A 395 24.78 -23.21 9.97
C TYR A 395 26.15 -23.07 10.66
N ASP A 396 26.28 -22.04 11.49
CA ASP A 396 27.40 -21.86 12.41
C ASP A 396 26.87 -21.33 13.75
N PRO A 397 26.67 -22.20 14.75
CA PRO A 397 26.21 -21.79 16.07
C PRO A 397 27.28 -21.01 16.84
N THR A 398 28.55 -21.14 16.44
CA THR A 398 29.71 -20.50 17.08
C THR A 398 30.03 -19.12 16.48
N TYR A 399 29.50 -18.80 15.30
CA TYR A 399 29.68 -17.50 14.66
C TYR A 399 29.31 -16.37 15.63
N SER A 400 30.30 -15.54 15.94
CA SER A 400 30.11 -14.27 16.59
C SER A 400 30.76 -13.21 15.70
N PRO A 401 30.01 -12.21 15.25
CA PRO A 401 30.58 -11.13 14.47
C PRO A 401 31.66 -10.43 15.28
N GLN A 402 32.72 -9.98 14.60
CA GLN A 402 33.79 -9.24 15.27
C GLN A 402 33.27 -7.92 15.85
N GLN A 403 33.97 -7.34 16.81
CA GLN A 403 33.48 -6.16 17.53
C GLN A 403 33.22 -4.96 16.60
N ASP A 404 33.94 -4.85 15.49
CA ASP A 404 33.74 -3.86 14.43
C ASP A 404 32.75 -4.28 13.33
N GLU A 405 32.38 -5.54 13.20
CA GLU A 405 31.48 -6.06 12.15
C GLU A 405 30.00 -5.69 12.37
N PHE A 406 29.29 -5.33 11.29
CA PHE A 406 27.92 -4.77 11.33
C PHE A 406 26.83 -5.83 11.09
N ALA A 407 26.95 -7.02 11.70
CA ALA A 407 25.97 -8.09 11.53
C ALA A 407 24.74 -7.91 12.45
N ILE A 408 23.54 -8.22 11.94
CA ILE A 408 22.26 -8.12 12.67
C ILE A 408 21.62 -9.49 12.87
N THR A 409 21.05 -9.73 14.06
CA THR A 409 20.29 -10.96 14.35
C THR A 409 18.81 -10.77 14.05
N LEU A 410 18.25 -11.61 13.19
CA LEU A 410 16.82 -11.70 12.92
C LEU A 410 16.21 -12.81 13.78
N THR A 411 15.26 -12.42 14.64
CA THR A 411 14.66 -13.31 15.65
C THR A 411 13.20 -13.62 15.33
N SER A 412 12.71 -14.79 15.78
CA SER A 412 11.30 -15.15 15.61
C SER A 412 10.34 -14.26 16.42
N ASN A 413 10.73 -13.77 17.60
CA ASN A 413 9.86 -13.00 18.50
C ASN A 413 10.56 -11.85 19.28
N ASN A 414 9.77 -10.90 19.80
CA ASN A 414 10.29 -9.71 20.51
C ASN A 414 11.12 -10.04 21.78
N PRO A 415 10.71 -10.99 22.65
CA PRO A 415 11.49 -11.37 23.83
C PRO A 415 12.95 -11.74 23.53
N ILE A 416 13.23 -12.52 22.48
CA ILE A 416 14.60 -12.89 22.09
C ILE A 416 15.38 -11.64 21.66
N ALA A 417 14.82 -10.82 20.76
CA ALA A 417 15.48 -9.58 20.31
C ALA A 417 15.77 -8.60 21.46
N ASN A 418 14.81 -8.39 22.35
CA ASN A 418 14.95 -7.48 23.48
C ASN A 418 16.03 -7.97 24.45
N THR A 419 16.05 -9.28 24.73
CA THR A 419 17.06 -9.91 25.61
C THR A 419 18.46 -9.77 25.03
N GLU A 420 18.64 -10.05 23.74
CA GLU A 420 19.95 -9.95 23.09
C GLU A 420 20.45 -8.50 23.00
N ASN A 421 19.59 -7.54 22.64
CA ASN A 421 19.95 -6.12 22.65
C ASN A 421 20.33 -5.63 24.05
N ALA A 422 19.55 -5.97 25.08
CA ALA A 422 19.85 -5.58 26.45
C ALA A 422 21.16 -6.21 26.94
N ARG A 423 21.40 -7.49 26.65
CA ARG A 423 22.64 -8.20 26.98
C ARG A 423 23.86 -7.58 26.31
N LYS A 424 23.77 -7.27 25.00
CA LYS A 424 24.85 -6.64 24.24
C LYS A 424 25.14 -5.21 24.71
N LEU A 425 24.11 -4.41 25.01
CA LEU A 425 24.28 -3.07 25.60
C LEU A 425 24.90 -3.14 27.00
N ALA A 426 24.45 -4.06 27.85
CA ALA A 426 24.99 -4.24 29.20
C ALA A 426 26.48 -4.61 29.17
N ALA A 427 26.89 -5.50 28.25
CA ALA A 427 28.26 -5.98 28.10
C ALA A 427 29.27 -4.91 27.60
N LEU A 428 28.82 -3.77 27.09
CA LEU A 428 29.72 -2.68 26.68
C LEU A 428 30.33 -1.96 27.90
N PRO A 429 31.67 -1.81 27.99
CA PRO A 429 32.38 -1.26 29.15
C PRO A 429 32.31 0.28 29.25
N TYR A 430 31.30 0.91 28.65
CA TYR A 430 31.13 2.36 28.57
C TYR A 430 29.92 2.83 29.36
N SER A 431 29.91 4.12 29.74
CA SER A 431 28.77 4.77 30.39
C SER A 431 27.52 4.78 29.51
N THR A 432 26.37 4.53 30.13
CA THR A 432 25.05 4.66 29.49
C THR A 432 24.62 6.11 29.47
N TYR A 433 24.23 6.60 28.30
CA TYR A 433 23.56 7.89 28.10
C TYR A 433 22.08 7.65 27.79
N ARG A 434 21.23 8.62 28.14
CA ARG A 434 19.78 8.56 27.98
C ARG A 434 19.28 9.81 27.28
N PHE A 435 18.58 9.63 26.16
CA PHE A 435 17.97 10.73 25.42
C PHE A 435 16.45 10.61 25.51
N GLU A 436 15.78 11.64 26.02
CA GLU A 436 14.32 11.70 26.12
C GLU A 436 13.71 12.29 24.84
N ALA A 437 12.68 11.64 24.30
CA ALA A 437 11.96 12.12 23.14
C ALA A 437 11.10 13.34 23.48
N THR A 438 11.18 14.38 22.65
CA THR A 438 10.29 15.54 22.73
C THR A 438 9.01 15.24 21.96
N ILE A 439 7.86 15.36 22.61
CA ILE A 439 6.56 14.97 22.06
C ILE A 439 5.58 16.13 22.18
N HIS A 440 4.91 16.48 21.08
CA HIS A 440 3.93 17.56 21.02
C HIS A 440 2.68 17.14 20.23
N GLY A 441 1.51 17.65 20.63
CA GLY A 441 0.23 17.34 19.97
C GLY A 441 -0.22 15.88 20.15
N ASP A 442 -1.07 15.39 19.25
CA ASP A 442 -1.53 14.00 19.25
C ASP A 442 -0.47 13.09 18.63
N PHE A 443 0.33 12.43 19.48
CA PHE A 443 1.23 11.36 19.08
C PHE A 443 1.19 10.25 20.15
N ARG A 444 0.42 9.20 19.88
CA ARG A 444 0.18 8.10 20.82
C ARG A 444 1.39 7.17 20.99
N GLU A 445 1.54 6.62 22.19
CA GLU A 445 2.65 5.73 22.57
C GLU A 445 2.71 4.41 21.77
N ASP A 446 1.55 3.84 21.41
CA ASP A 446 1.47 2.68 20.51
C ASP A 446 2.05 2.92 19.10
N ARG A 447 2.33 4.19 18.75
CA ARG A 447 2.83 4.61 17.45
C ARG A 447 4.25 5.16 17.48
N TYR A 448 4.92 5.19 18.64
CA TYR A 448 6.25 5.80 18.73
C TYR A 448 7.24 5.14 17.75
N PRO A 449 7.91 5.93 16.89
CA PRO A 449 8.78 5.40 15.86
C PRO A 449 10.03 4.77 16.48
N THR A 450 10.53 5.31 17.60
CA THR A 450 11.56 4.72 18.47
C THR A 450 11.21 4.83 19.95
N HIS A 451 12.06 4.31 20.83
CA HIS A 451 11.86 4.40 22.27
C HIS A 451 11.77 5.86 22.72
N LYS A 452 10.85 6.16 23.65
CA LYS A 452 10.72 7.47 24.27
C LYS A 452 12.03 7.85 24.97
N THR A 453 12.46 7.02 25.92
CA THR A 453 13.81 7.06 26.50
C THR A 453 14.72 6.16 25.66
N LEU A 454 15.65 6.75 24.92
CA LEU A 454 16.63 6.02 24.11
C LEU A 454 17.93 5.85 24.91
N GLU A 455 18.21 4.62 25.36
CA GLU A 455 19.47 4.29 26.05
C GLU A 455 20.55 3.89 25.05
N LEU A 456 21.71 4.55 25.11
CA LEU A 456 22.86 4.30 24.24
C LEU A 456 24.19 4.26 25.01
N LYS A 457 25.20 3.66 24.40
CA LYS A 457 26.59 3.62 24.86
C LYS A 457 27.53 3.80 23.65
N LYS A 458 28.79 4.17 23.88
CA LYS A 458 29.83 4.06 22.84
C LYS A 458 29.91 2.60 22.34
N ASN A 459 30.14 2.42 21.04
CA ASN A 459 30.10 1.15 20.32
C ASN A 459 28.75 0.40 20.36
N ALA A 460 27.65 1.04 20.79
CA ALA A 460 26.32 0.44 20.63
C ALA A 460 25.97 0.32 19.15
N GLN A 461 25.47 -0.85 18.73
CA GLN A 461 25.00 -1.06 17.36
C GLN A 461 23.55 -0.62 17.24
N VAL A 462 23.29 0.21 16.24
CA VAL A 462 21.99 0.82 16.00
C VAL A 462 21.56 0.67 14.54
N ILE A 463 20.26 0.71 14.29
CA ILE A 463 19.65 0.74 12.96
C ILE A 463 18.90 2.04 12.77
N PHE A 464 19.08 2.67 11.61
CA PHE A 464 18.30 3.83 11.20
C PHE A 464 16.87 3.42 10.88
N ILE A 465 15.92 4.21 11.39
CA ILE A 465 14.47 4.03 11.18
C ILE A 465 13.85 5.16 10.34
N LYS A 466 14.69 5.98 9.70
CA LYS A 466 14.32 7.10 8.83
C LYS A 466 15.39 7.27 7.75
N ASN A 467 14.98 7.63 6.53
CA ASN A 467 15.91 7.98 5.46
C ASN A 467 16.57 9.34 5.74
N ASP A 468 17.84 9.50 5.37
CA ASP A 468 18.43 10.83 5.22
C ASP A 468 17.78 11.53 4.03
N VAL A 469 17.24 12.72 4.28
CA VAL A 469 16.48 13.56 3.33
C VAL A 469 17.04 14.98 3.25
N SER A 470 18.30 15.16 3.70
CA SER A 470 19.04 16.42 3.60
C SER A 470 19.14 16.87 2.13
N PRO A 471 18.58 18.03 1.73
CA PRO A 471 18.50 18.43 0.32
C PRO A 471 19.87 18.68 -0.34
N ASP A 472 20.82 19.20 0.44
CA ASP A 472 22.09 19.73 -0.05
C ASP A 472 23.28 18.74 0.07
N THR A 473 23.03 17.52 0.54
CA THR A 473 24.07 16.48 0.71
C THR A 473 23.62 15.14 0.14
N PRO A 474 24.53 14.33 -0.45
CA PRO A 474 24.19 12.97 -0.86
C PRO A 474 23.67 12.17 0.34
N ARG A 475 22.57 11.42 0.12
CA ARG A 475 21.90 10.61 1.16
C ARG A 475 22.89 9.65 1.83
N ARG A 476 23.20 9.88 3.10
CA ARG A 476 24.18 9.09 3.87
C ARG A 476 23.62 7.74 4.35
N TRP A 477 22.33 7.68 4.69
CA TRP A 477 21.67 6.48 5.18
C TRP A 477 20.21 6.36 4.73
N VAL A 478 19.69 5.13 4.81
CA VAL A 478 18.28 4.78 4.58
C VAL A 478 17.68 4.10 5.82
N ASN A 479 16.36 4.01 5.88
CA ASN A 479 15.68 3.11 6.82
C ASN A 479 16.21 1.68 6.62
N GLY A 480 16.78 1.10 7.69
CA GLY A 480 17.48 -0.18 7.67
C GLY A 480 19.02 -0.10 7.66
N THR A 481 19.63 1.06 7.42
CA THR A 481 21.10 1.21 7.54
C THR A 481 21.55 0.92 8.96
N ILE A 482 22.55 0.05 9.14
CA ILE A 482 23.16 -0.25 10.44
C ILE A 482 24.36 0.68 10.65
N ALA A 483 24.51 1.17 11.88
CA ALA A 483 25.61 2.02 12.32
C ALA A 483 26.08 1.62 13.73
N LYS A 484 27.23 2.15 14.16
CA LYS A 484 27.71 2.05 15.53
C LYS A 484 27.96 3.43 16.11
N ILE A 485 27.65 3.62 17.39
CA ILE A 485 27.94 4.88 18.10
C ILE A 485 29.47 5.02 18.25
N ASP A 486 30.06 6.01 17.58
CA ASP A 486 31.51 6.23 17.56
C ASP A 486 31.94 7.18 18.69
N PHE A 487 31.19 8.26 18.85
CA PHE A 487 31.29 9.21 19.96
C PHE A 487 29.90 9.48 20.57
N ILE A 488 29.86 9.71 21.88
CA ILE A 488 28.62 10.01 22.61
C ILE A 488 28.91 10.85 23.85
N SER A 489 28.16 11.95 23.96
CA SER A 489 28.02 12.82 25.12
C SER A 489 26.57 13.34 25.17
N ASP A 490 26.26 14.23 26.11
CA ASP A 490 24.91 14.81 26.23
C ASP A 490 24.55 15.72 25.03
N ASP A 491 25.52 16.47 24.49
CA ASP A 491 25.34 17.45 23.39
C ASP A 491 25.76 16.95 22.00
N LEU A 492 26.52 15.85 21.91
CA LEU A 492 27.08 15.34 20.66
C LEU A 492 27.01 13.81 20.57
N LEU A 493 26.36 13.34 19.51
CA LEU A 493 26.27 11.94 19.15
C LEU A 493 26.84 11.77 17.73
N GLU A 494 27.84 10.90 17.56
CA GLU A 494 28.42 10.59 16.26
C GLU A 494 28.33 9.09 15.99
N ILE A 495 28.05 8.75 14.74
CA ILE A 495 27.85 7.36 14.30
C ILE A 495 28.80 7.03 13.15
N ARG A 496 29.38 5.83 13.22
CA ARG A 496 30.20 5.24 12.16
C ARG A 496 29.35 4.26 11.35
N LEU A 497 29.31 4.44 10.04
CA LEU A 497 28.64 3.56 9.08
C LEU A 497 29.56 2.39 8.68
N GLN A 498 28.99 1.41 7.99
CA GLN A 498 29.71 0.21 7.53
C GLN A 498 30.84 0.50 6.52
N ASP A 499 30.76 1.61 5.79
CA ASP A 499 31.83 2.09 4.89
C ASP A 499 32.99 2.79 5.65
N GLY A 500 32.91 2.87 6.97
CA GLY A 500 33.89 3.52 7.84
C GLY A 500 33.69 5.04 7.98
N SER A 501 32.70 5.65 7.30
CA SER A 501 32.43 7.07 7.42
C SER A 501 31.73 7.40 8.76
N THR A 502 32.24 8.41 9.46
CA THR A 502 31.65 8.94 10.70
C THR A 502 30.85 10.20 10.41
N HIS A 503 29.64 10.29 10.99
CA HIS A 503 28.71 11.39 10.81
C HIS A 503 28.13 11.84 12.15
N LYS A 504 27.97 13.16 12.32
CA LYS A 504 27.16 13.70 13.42
C LYS A 504 25.69 13.30 13.23
N LEU A 505 25.12 12.70 14.26
CA LEU A 505 23.71 12.37 14.34
C LEU A 505 22.95 13.49 15.06
N VAL A 506 21.77 13.83 14.58
CA VAL A 506 20.89 14.84 15.17
C VAL A 506 19.51 14.26 15.45
N PRO A 507 18.74 14.79 16.43
CA PRO A 507 17.35 14.40 16.62
C PRO A 507 16.52 14.71 15.38
N GLU A 508 15.69 13.74 14.98
CA GLU A 508 14.80 13.82 13.83
C GLU A 508 13.35 13.86 14.30
N THR A 509 12.51 14.55 13.53
CA THR A 509 11.07 14.64 13.82
C THR A 509 10.27 13.71 12.91
N TRP A 510 9.38 12.93 13.50
CA TRP A 510 8.28 12.24 12.81
C TRP A 510 7.00 12.98 13.07
N GLU A 511 6.20 13.09 12.02
CA GLU A 511 4.95 13.86 12.01
C GLU A 511 3.78 12.86 11.99
N ASN A 512 2.94 12.85 13.03
CA ASN A 512 1.62 12.22 12.94
C ASN A 512 0.74 13.14 12.11
N ARG A 513 0.41 12.72 10.88
CA ARG A 513 -0.39 13.50 9.93
C ARG A 513 -1.84 13.02 9.90
N GLN A 514 -2.75 13.98 9.80
CA GLN A 514 -4.17 13.76 9.51
C GLN A 514 -4.49 14.39 8.15
N TYR A 515 -5.28 13.70 7.34
CA TYR A 515 -5.83 14.28 6.12
C TYR A 515 -7.10 15.06 6.41
N LYS A 516 -7.28 16.18 5.71
CA LYS A 516 -8.53 16.97 5.68
C LYS A 516 -8.87 17.32 4.22
N TYR A 517 -10.15 17.54 3.94
CA TYR A 517 -10.57 18.08 2.65
C TYR A 517 -10.56 19.61 2.69
N ASP A 518 -9.73 20.21 1.85
CA ASP A 518 -9.67 21.65 1.65
C ASP A 518 -10.75 22.07 0.65
N ARG A 519 -11.68 22.91 1.10
CA ARG A 519 -12.83 23.36 0.30
C ARG A 519 -12.46 24.44 -0.71
N GLU A 520 -11.52 25.31 -0.37
CA GLU A 520 -11.12 26.45 -1.23
C GLU A 520 -10.28 25.93 -2.39
N LYS A 521 -9.28 25.11 -2.06
CA LYS A 521 -8.36 24.49 -3.02
C LYS A 521 -8.95 23.22 -3.67
N ARG A 522 -10.14 22.78 -3.24
CA ARG A 522 -10.91 21.61 -3.71
C ARG A 522 -10.15 20.26 -3.69
N ARG A 523 -9.10 20.14 -2.86
CA ARG A 523 -8.17 19.00 -2.82
C ARG A 523 -8.04 18.41 -1.41
N ILE A 524 -7.50 17.19 -1.31
CA ILE A 524 -7.11 16.60 -0.03
C ILE A 524 -5.73 17.18 0.35
N VAL A 525 -5.59 17.60 1.61
CA VAL A 525 -4.34 18.13 2.16
C VAL A 525 -4.00 17.44 3.49
N SER A 526 -2.74 17.50 3.91
CA SER A 526 -2.28 16.85 5.15
C SER A 526 -1.84 17.86 6.21
N THR A 527 -2.50 17.83 7.37
CA THR A 527 -2.11 18.57 8.59
C THR A 527 -1.22 17.71 9.48
N VAL A 528 -0.21 18.31 10.11
CA VAL A 528 0.48 17.69 11.25
C VAL A 528 -0.37 17.90 12.51
N ILE A 529 -0.77 16.81 13.18
CA ILE A 529 -1.55 16.85 14.43
C ILE A 529 -0.72 16.54 15.67
N GLY A 530 0.45 15.94 15.49
CA GLY A 530 1.45 15.76 16.54
C GLY A 530 2.82 15.45 15.96
N THR A 531 3.84 15.63 16.78
CA THR A 531 5.25 15.41 16.44
C THR A 531 5.94 14.64 17.55
N PHE A 532 6.76 13.67 17.15
CA PHE A 532 7.70 12.96 18.02
C PHE A 532 9.10 13.30 17.52
N THR A 533 9.99 13.76 18.39
CA THR A 533 11.35 14.17 18.03
C THR A 533 12.37 13.45 18.91
N GLN A 534 13.26 12.69 18.27
CA GLN A 534 14.25 11.81 18.90
C GLN A 534 15.31 11.43 17.86
N TYR A 535 16.48 10.94 18.27
CA TYR A 535 17.45 10.39 17.32
C TYR A 535 16.85 9.29 16.43
N PRO A 536 17.12 9.27 15.11
CA PRO A 536 16.46 8.38 14.11
C PRO A 536 16.92 6.92 14.15
N VAL A 537 17.18 6.38 15.34
CA VAL A 537 17.81 5.08 15.54
C VAL A 537 17.15 4.22 16.62
N LYS A 538 17.40 2.91 16.55
CA LYS A 538 17.09 1.89 17.58
C LYS A 538 18.30 0.99 17.81
N LEU A 539 18.44 0.39 18.98
CA LEU A 539 19.37 -0.72 19.20
C LEU A 539 19.08 -1.87 18.23
N ALA A 540 20.13 -2.45 17.65
CA ALA A 540 20.00 -3.36 16.52
C ALA A 540 21.11 -4.42 16.44
N TRP A 541 21.49 -5.01 17.57
CA TRP A 541 22.14 -6.33 17.54
C TRP A 541 21.14 -7.41 17.17
N ALA A 542 19.88 -7.25 17.58
CA ALA A 542 18.77 -8.11 17.20
C ALA A 542 17.48 -7.33 16.88
N ILE A 543 16.73 -7.78 15.89
CA ILE A 543 15.36 -7.33 15.59
C ILE A 543 14.48 -8.56 15.30
N THR A 544 13.16 -8.40 15.32
CA THR A 544 12.27 -9.49 14.88
C THR A 544 12.20 -9.55 13.36
N ILE A 545 11.95 -10.74 12.81
CA ILE A 545 11.71 -10.94 11.37
C ILE A 545 10.53 -10.07 10.88
N HIS A 546 9.50 -9.89 11.72
CA HIS A 546 8.38 -8.96 11.44
C HIS A 546 8.86 -7.51 11.27
N LYS A 547 9.81 -7.05 12.09
CA LYS A 547 10.37 -5.69 12.01
C LYS A 547 11.45 -5.54 10.94
N SER A 548 11.90 -6.62 10.29
CA SER A 548 12.84 -6.57 9.17
C SER A 548 12.17 -6.54 7.79
N GLN A 549 10.84 -6.67 7.72
CA GLN A 549 10.08 -6.48 6.48
C GLN A 549 10.38 -5.11 5.86
N GLY A 550 10.39 -5.04 4.51
CA GLY A 550 10.97 -3.92 3.75
C GLY A 550 12.52 -3.83 3.75
N LEU A 551 13.20 -4.11 4.87
CA LEU A 551 14.65 -3.87 5.04
C LEU A 551 15.55 -4.80 4.20
N THR A 552 16.83 -4.43 4.06
CA THR A 552 17.86 -5.17 3.31
C THR A 552 19.20 -5.12 4.06
N PHE A 553 19.90 -6.25 4.18
CA PHE A 553 21.17 -6.38 4.89
C PHE A 553 22.23 -7.10 4.05
N ASP A 554 23.50 -6.88 4.38
CA ASP A 554 24.63 -7.61 3.79
C ASP A 554 25.01 -8.84 4.63
N ASN A 555 25.13 -8.70 5.96
CA ASN A 555 25.37 -9.82 6.88
C ASN A 555 24.23 -9.92 7.92
N VAL A 556 23.65 -11.12 8.06
CA VAL A 556 22.48 -11.42 8.91
C VAL A 556 22.65 -12.77 9.60
N ILE A 557 22.45 -12.78 10.91
CA ILE A 557 22.33 -13.99 11.73
C ILE A 557 20.84 -14.31 11.88
N ILE A 558 20.41 -15.54 11.66
CA ILE A 558 19.01 -15.96 11.84
C ILE A 558 18.91 -16.84 13.08
N ASP A 559 18.06 -16.43 14.01
CA ASP A 559 17.72 -17.16 15.23
C ASP A 559 16.20 -17.33 15.33
N LEU A 560 15.72 -18.51 14.94
CA LEU A 560 14.31 -18.87 15.04
C LEU A 560 13.89 -19.27 16.47
N GLY A 561 14.82 -19.36 17.42
CA GLY A 561 14.63 -20.01 18.71
C GLY A 561 14.15 -21.47 18.54
N ARG A 562 12.87 -21.72 18.84
CA ARG A 562 12.22 -23.05 18.71
C ARG A 562 11.83 -23.41 17.27
N GLY A 563 11.95 -22.48 16.33
CA GLY A 563 11.54 -22.67 14.94
C GLY A 563 10.72 -21.52 14.38
N ALA A 564 10.41 -21.63 13.09
CA ALA A 564 9.33 -20.85 12.51
C ALA A 564 7.97 -21.30 13.09
N PHE A 565 7.02 -20.38 13.15
CA PHE A 565 5.67 -20.66 13.67
C PHE A 565 4.53 -20.11 12.80
N VAL A 566 4.85 -19.41 11.71
CA VAL A 566 3.90 -18.96 10.68
C VAL A 566 4.52 -19.11 9.28
N ASN A 567 3.65 -19.25 8.27
CA ASN A 567 4.05 -19.17 6.86
C ASN A 567 4.84 -17.88 6.57
N GLY A 568 5.73 -17.93 5.58
CA GLY A 568 6.50 -16.77 5.12
C GLY A 568 7.60 -16.28 6.07
N GLN A 569 7.66 -16.74 7.34
CA GLN A 569 8.64 -16.25 8.31
C GLN A 569 10.10 -16.52 7.87
N VAL A 570 10.39 -17.74 7.42
CA VAL A 570 11.72 -18.09 6.89
C VAL A 570 12.00 -17.35 5.57
N TYR A 571 11.00 -17.24 4.68
CA TYR A 571 11.12 -16.48 3.44
C TYR A 571 11.47 -15.01 3.68
N VAL A 572 10.78 -14.35 4.61
CA VAL A 572 11.07 -12.95 4.98
C VAL A 572 12.49 -12.85 5.55
N ALA A 573 12.89 -13.73 6.47
CA ALA A 573 14.23 -13.72 7.06
C ALA A 573 15.35 -13.86 6.03
N LEU A 574 15.30 -14.90 5.18
CA LEU A 574 16.30 -15.15 4.14
C LEU A 574 16.32 -14.00 3.11
N SER A 575 15.15 -13.54 2.64
CA SER A 575 15.04 -12.51 1.61
C SER A 575 15.50 -11.10 2.05
N ARG A 576 15.89 -10.91 3.32
CA ARG A 576 16.54 -9.68 3.78
C ARG A 576 17.98 -9.57 3.30
N CYS A 577 18.67 -10.70 3.16
CA CYS A 577 20.06 -10.70 2.73
C CYS A 577 20.19 -10.41 1.23
N ARG A 578 21.31 -9.80 0.81
CA ARG A 578 21.65 -9.63 -0.61
C ARG A 578 22.25 -10.89 -1.25
N LYS A 579 22.85 -11.78 -0.46
CA LYS A 579 23.56 -12.99 -0.91
C LYS A 579 23.39 -14.14 0.09
N LEU A 580 23.60 -15.38 -0.33
CA LEU A 580 23.51 -16.52 0.57
C LEU A 580 24.66 -16.58 1.60
N GLU A 581 25.88 -16.16 1.24
CA GLU A 581 27.07 -16.22 2.12
C GLU A 581 27.04 -15.19 3.26
N GLY A 582 26.17 -14.19 3.16
CA GLY A 582 25.93 -13.21 4.24
C GLY A 582 24.92 -13.71 5.28
N ILE A 583 24.42 -14.94 5.16
CA ILE A 583 23.49 -15.54 6.13
C ILE A 583 24.27 -16.45 7.06
N HIS A 584 23.99 -16.39 8.36
CA HIS A 584 24.50 -17.31 9.37
C HIS A 584 23.33 -17.84 10.21
N LEU A 585 23.21 -19.15 10.40
CA LEU A 585 22.10 -19.75 11.16
C LEU A 585 22.58 -20.18 12.56
N ARG A 586 21.82 -19.81 13.60
CA ARG A 586 22.09 -20.25 14.99
C ARG A 586 21.72 -21.71 15.26
N GLN A 587 20.82 -22.27 14.46
CA GLN A 587 20.40 -23.66 14.42
C GLN A 587 20.15 -24.06 12.97
N PRO A 588 20.32 -25.34 12.58
CA PRO A 588 19.95 -25.79 11.25
C PRO A 588 18.44 -25.58 11.03
N LEU A 589 18.09 -25.11 9.83
CA LEU A 589 16.73 -25.03 9.36
C LEU A 589 16.19 -26.46 9.13
N ARG A 590 15.00 -26.75 9.65
CA ARG A 590 14.31 -28.02 9.40
C ARG A 590 13.29 -27.83 8.29
N THR A 591 12.90 -28.92 7.61
CA THR A 591 11.82 -28.87 6.62
C THR A 591 10.51 -28.35 7.21
N GLU A 592 10.22 -28.69 8.48
CA GLU A 592 9.04 -28.20 9.21
C GLU A 592 9.05 -26.68 9.53
N ASP A 593 10.20 -26.01 9.41
CA ASP A 593 10.25 -24.54 9.50
C ASP A 593 9.76 -23.86 8.20
N ILE A 594 9.67 -24.60 7.07
CA ILE A 594 9.02 -24.16 5.83
C ILE A 594 7.53 -24.50 5.91
N ILE A 595 6.80 -23.70 6.69
CA ILE A 595 5.36 -23.88 6.92
C ILE A 595 4.60 -23.47 5.65
N ALA A 596 4.05 -24.44 4.92
CA ALA A 596 3.13 -24.21 3.80
C ALA A 596 1.73 -23.81 4.31
N ASP A 597 1.10 -22.83 3.65
CA ASP A 597 -0.33 -22.53 3.82
C ASP A 597 -1.06 -22.75 2.49
N GLU A 598 -1.78 -23.86 2.39
CA GLU A 598 -2.54 -24.26 1.20
C GLU A 598 -3.58 -23.21 0.79
N ARG A 599 -4.04 -22.35 1.72
CA ARG A 599 -5.02 -21.28 1.40
C ARG A 599 -4.36 -20.22 0.51
N ILE A 600 -3.13 -19.82 0.84
CA ILE A 600 -2.30 -18.88 0.05
C ILE A 600 -1.91 -19.53 -1.29
N ILE A 601 -1.41 -20.77 -1.26
CA ILE A 601 -0.94 -21.49 -2.46
C ILE A 601 -2.09 -21.67 -3.46
N ARG A 602 -3.27 -22.12 -2.99
CA ARG A 602 -4.49 -22.24 -3.81
C ARG A 602 -4.89 -20.91 -4.40
N PHE A 603 -5.01 -19.86 -3.58
CA PHE A 603 -5.37 -18.52 -4.06
C PHE A 603 -4.41 -18.02 -5.14
N TYR A 604 -3.10 -18.11 -4.91
CA TYR A 604 -2.09 -17.69 -5.88
C TYR A 604 -2.19 -18.47 -7.20
N ARG A 605 -2.26 -19.81 -7.14
CA ARG A 605 -2.40 -20.66 -8.33
C ARG A 605 -3.70 -20.37 -9.10
N THR A 606 -4.81 -20.04 -8.42
CA THR A 606 -6.05 -19.61 -9.09
C THR A 606 -5.85 -18.30 -9.86
N GLN A 607 -5.17 -17.31 -9.28
CA GLN A 607 -4.89 -16.03 -9.97
C GLN A 607 -3.94 -16.22 -11.15
N GLU A 608 -2.86 -16.99 -10.97
CA GLU A 608 -1.88 -17.29 -12.03
C GLU A 608 -2.52 -18.06 -13.19
N ASN A 609 -3.33 -19.08 -12.89
CA ASN A 609 -4.07 -19.83 -13.91
C ASN A 609 -5.13 -18.97 -14.62
N ALA A 610 -5.81 -18.05 -13.93
CA ALA A 610 -6.76 -17.14 -14.56
C ALA A 610 -6.06 -16.21 -15.57
N VAL A 611 -4.89 -15.69 -15.22
CA VAL A 611 -4.06 -14.87 -16.14
C VAL A 611 -3.52 -15.71 -17.30
N HIS A 612 -3.07 -16.94 -17.05
CA HIS A 612 -2.62 -17.84 -18.13
C HIS A 612 -3.75 -18.26 -19.07
N LEU A 613 -4.95 -18.54 -18.56
CA LEU A 613 -6.15 -18.73 -19.38
C LEU A 613 -6.43 -17.48 -20.20
N PHE A 614 -6.52 -16.30 -19.56
CA PHE A 614 -6.84 -15.04 -20.23
C PHE A 614 -5.85 -14.71 -21.36
N ILE A 615 -4.54 -14.83 -21.12
CA ILE A 615 -3.50 -14.64 -22.14
C ILE A 615 -3.65 -15.68 -23.26
N SER A 616 -3.96 -16.95 -22.94
CA SER A 616 -4.18 -17.97 -23.97
C SER A 616 -5.43 -17.71 -24.80
N TYR A 617 -6.50 -17.17 -24.22
CA TYR A 617 -7.70 -16.74 -24.93
C TYR A 617 -7.45 -15.50 -25.76
N GLU A 618 -6.73 -14.50 -25.25
CA GLU A 618 -6.42 -13.26 -25.96
C GLU A 618 -5.51 -13.54 -27.17
N ASP A 619 -4.47 -14.35 -27.00
CA ASP A 619 -3.56 -14.79 -28.07
C ASP A 619 -4.25 -15.77 -29.06
N PHE A 620 -5.24 -16.56 -28.60
CA PHE A 620 -6.13 -17.35 -29.46
C PHE A 620 -7.05 -16.46 -30.30
N PHE A 621 -7.77 -15.51 -29.67
CA PHE A 621 -8.69 -14.59 -30.34
C PHE A 621 -7.98 -13.59 -31.27
N LEU A 622 -6.72 -13.23 -30.99
CA LEU A 622 -5.88 -12.45 -31.90
C LEU A 622 -5.45 -13.24 -33.14
N LYS A 623 -5.28 -14.57 -33.02
CA LYS A 623 -4.99 -15.48 -34.14
C LYS A 623 -6.24 -15.95 -34.87
N HIS A 624 -7.39 -15.87 -34.21
CA HIS A 624 -8.70 -16.36 -34.66
C HIS A 624 -9.82 -15.34 -34.39
N PRO A 625 -9.77 -14.15 -35.01
CA PRO A 625 -10.73 -13.05 -34.78
C PRO A 625 -12.18 -13.44 -35.07
N GLU A 626 -12.41 -14.42 -35.95
CA GLU A 626 -13.72 -15.01 -36.23
C GLU A 626 -14.40 -15.60 -34.99
N PHE A 627 -13.64 -16.25 -34.08
CA PHE A 627 -14.17 -16.79 -32.82
C PHE A 627 -14.43 -15.69 -31.78
N ALA A 628 -13.63 -14.62 -31.79
CA ALA A 628 -13.83 -13.48 -30.89
C ALA A 628 -15.18 -12.78 -31.17
N LEU A 629 -15.48 -12.59 -32.46
CA LEU A 629 -16.74 -12.02 -32.91
C LEU A 629 -17.95 -12.92 -32.66
N GLN A 630 -17.82 -14.24 -32.82
CA GLN A 630 -18.88 -15.17 -32.43
C GLN A 630 -19.15 -15.12 -30.92
N TYR A 631 -18.10 -15.11 -30.09
CA TYR A 631 -18.22 -14.99 -28.64
C TYR A 631 -18.88 -13.67 -28.21
N ILE A 632 -18.48 -12.54 -28.80
CA ILE A 632 -19.09 -11.23 -28.56
C ILE A 632 -20.55 -11.20 -29.04
N ALA A 633 -20.85 -11.74 -30.23
CA ALA A 633 -22.22 -11.79 -30.75
C ALA A 633 -23.15 -12.69 -29.92
N LEU A 634 -22.66 -13.78 -29.34
CA LEU A 634 -23.45 -14.66 -28.46
C LEU A 634 -23.77 -14.03 -27.09
N HIS A 635 -23.02 -13.01 -26.66
CA HIS A 635 -23.03 -12.53 -25.28
C HIS A 635 -23.22 -11.00 -25.11
N ALA A 636 -23.31 -10.22 -26.19
CA ALA A 636 -23.61 -8.79 -26.16
C ALA A 636 -24.79 -8.41 -27.08
N PRO A 637 -25.59 -7.37 -26.76
CA PRO A 637 -26.77 -6.98 -27.54
C PRO A 637 -26.41 -6.11 -28.75
N LEU A 638 -25.60 -6.66 -29.68
CA LEU A 638 -25.18 -5.96 -30.90
C LEU A 638 -26.14 -6.22 -32.08
N THR A 639 -26.25 -5.25 -32.99
CA THR A 639 -26.94 -5.40 -34.27
C THR A 639 -26.07 -6.07 -35.33
N GLU A 640 -26.69 -6.64 -36.37
CA GLU A 640 -26.01 -7.25 -37.52
C GLU A 640 -24.99 -6.29 -38.17
N GLU A 641 -25.34 -5.01 -38.28
CA GLU A 641 -24.50 -3.93 -38.83
C GLU A 641 -23.29 -3.60 -37.93
N GLN A 642 -23.46 -3.66 -36.60
CA GLN A 642 -22.36 -3.50 -35.64
C GLN A 642 -21.39 -4.69 -35.67
N ILE A 643 -21.89 -5.92 -35.74
CA ILE A 643 -21.09 -7.14 -35.87
C ILE A 643 -20.24 -7.06 -37.15
N GLU A 644 -20.82 -6.62 -38.26
CA GLU A 644 -20.12 -6.44 -39.54
C GLU A 644 -19.05 -5.33 -39.49
N LEU A 645 -19.32 -4.21 -38.81
CA LEU A 645 -18.34 -3.15 -38.58
C LEU A 645 -17.12 -3.64 -37.77
N HIS A 646 -17.35 -4.45 -36.72
CA HIS A 646 -16.28 -5.01 -35.90
C HIS A 646 -15.48 -6.09 -36.64
N PHE A 647 -16.12 -6.94 -37.46
CA PHE A 647 -15.46 -7.92 -38.33
C PHE A 647 -14.46 -7.27 -39.29
N ASN A 648 -14.85 -6.19 -39.95
CA ASN A 648 -13.99 -5.46 -40.88
C ASN A 648 -12.83 -4.72 -40.18
N LYS A 649 -13.02 -4.27 -38.92
CA LYS A 649 -11.95 -3.65 -38.12
C LYS A 649 -10.89 -4.68 -37.66
N LEU A 650 -11.31 -5.88 -37.26
CA LEU A 650 -10.41 -6.94 -36.82
C LEU A 650 -9.62 -7.56 -37.98
N THR A 651 -10.27 -7.83 -39.11
CA THR A 651 -9.63 -8.46 -40.28
C THR A 651 -8.72 -7.53 -41.10
N SER A 652 -8.87 -6.21 -41.01
CA SER A 652 -8.06 -5.24 -41.77
C SER A 652 -6.70 -4.88 -41.14
N GLY A 653 -6.29 -5.54 -40.05
CA GLY A 653 -4.97 -5.38 -39.44
C GLY A 653 -4.71 -4.02 -38.78
N LYS A 654 -5.71 -3.15 -38.66
CA LYS A 654 -5.61 -1.82 -38.00
C LYS A 654 -5.95 -1.85 -36.51
N ALA A 655 -5.94 -3.03 -35.89
CA ALA A 655 -6.21 -3.22 -34.47
C ALA A 655 -4.96 -2.99 -33.60
N TYR A 656 -4.43 -1.76 -33.59
CA TYR A 656 -3.60 -1.27 -32.48
C TYR A 656 -4.46 -0.39 -31.58
N TYR A 657 -4.89 -0.95 -30.44
CA TYR A 657 -5.62 -0.31 -29.34
C TYR A 657 -6.89 0.48 -29.71
N SER A 658 -8.06 -0.05 -29.37
CA SER A 658 -9.19 0.80 -28.95
C SER A 658 -10.20 0.03 -28.11
N HIS A 659 -10.66 0.65 -27.04
CA HIS A 659 -11.82 0.22 -26.27
C HIS A 659 -13.08 0.34 -27.15
N PHE A 660 -14.13 -0.42 -26.80
CA PHE A 660 -15.46 -0.17 -27.35
C PHE A 660 -15.93 1.23 -26.90
N LEU A 661 -16.21 2.07 -27.88
CA LEU A 661 -16.81 3.40 -27.72
C LEU A 661 -18.20 3.34 -28.36
N ASP A 662 -19.19 3.93 -27.69
CA ASP A 662 -20.50 4.16 -28.32
C ASP A 662 -20.50 5.46 -29.15
N ASP A 663 -21.65 5.78 -29.75
CA ASP A 663 -21.83 6.97 -30.61
C ASP A 663 -21.67 8.32 -29.86
N SER A 664 -21.51 8.30 -28.53
CA SER A 664 -21.21 9.46 -27.68
C SER A 664 -19.75 9.55 -27.20
N GLN A 665 -18.92 8.55 -27.52
CA GLN A 665 -17.51 8.40 -27.11
C GLN A 665 -17.27 8.17 -25.60
N GLU A 666 -18.21 7.57 -24.87
CA GLU A 666 -17.91 7.02 -23.54
C GLU A 666 -17.51 5.53 -23.59
N ILE A 667 -16.72 5.10 -22.60
CA ILE A 667 -16.21 3.74 -22.47
C ILE A 667 -17.13 2.95 -21.53
N VAL A 668 -17.78 1.90 -22.04
CA VAL A 668 -18.64 1.01 -21.26
C VAL A 668 -17.82 -0.14 -20.67
N PRO A 669 -17.78 -0.34 -19.33
CA PRO A 669 -17.21 -1.55 -18.74
C PRO A 669 -18.14 -2.75 -18.99
N SER A 670 -17.59 -3.87 -19.46
CA SER A 670 -18.33 -5.12 -19.57
C SER A 670 -18.34 -5.87 -18.23
N ASP A 671 -19.34 -5.60 -17.39
CA ASP A 671 -19.71 -6.51 -16.31
C ASP A 671 -20.16 -7.85 -16.94
N LEU A 672 -19.35 -8.90 -16.84
CA LEU A 672 -19.68 -10.24 -17.37
C LEU A 672 -20.69 -10.99 -16.46
N GLY A 673 -21.81 -10.32 -16.16
CA GLY A 673 -23.05 -10.97 -15.76
C GLY A 673 -23.67 -11.66 -16.97
N LEU A 674 -23.30 -12.91 -17.21
CA LEU A 674 -23.66 -13.65 -18.41
C LEU A 674 -25.18 -13.93 -18.48
N ALA A 675 -25.83 -13.44 -19.54
CA ALA A 675 -27.18 -13.81 -19.93
C ALA A 675 -27.24 -14.03 -21.45
N TYR A 676 -27.89 -15.12 -21.88
CA TYR A 676 -28.08 -15.46 -23.29
C TYR A 676 -29.06 -14.48 -23.96
N ASN A 677 -28.74 -13.99 -25.16
CA ASN A 677 -29.61 -13.10 -25.94
C ASN A 677 -30.38 -13.87 -27.03
N PRO A 678 -31.67 -14.21 -26.83
CA PRO A 678 -32.45 -15.01 -27.79
C PRO A 678 -32.89 -14.26 -29.05
N ASN A 679 -32.57 -12.96 -29.19
CA ASN A 679 -33.13 -12.12 -30.24
C ASN A 679 -32.27 -12.00 -31.52
N ILE A 680 -31.06 -12.56 -31.54
CA ILE A 680 -30.17 -12.48 -32.71
C ILE A 680 -30.62 -13.47 -33.79
N ARG A 681 -30.88 -12.95 -34.99
CA ARG A 681 -31.22 -13.77 -36.17
C ARG A 681 -29.98 -13.95 -37.04
N TRP A 682 -29.45 -15.16 -37.07
CA TRP A 682 -28.35 -15.55 -37.95
C TRP A 682 -28.83 -15.59 -39.40
N THR A 683 -28.58 -14.50 -40.15
CA THR A 683 -28.93 -14.43 -41.57
C THR A 683 -27.95 -15.28 -42.41
N PRO A 684 -28.36 -15.76 -43.60
CA PRO A 684 -27.44 -16.48 -44.50
C PRO A 684 -26.23 -15.65 -44.92
N ALA A 685 -26.37 -14.33 -44.99
CA ALA A 685 -25.26 -13.41 -45.27
C ALA A 685 -24.22 -13.41 -44.12
N LEU A 686 -24.68 -13.36 -42.87
CA LEU A 686 -23.83 -13.55 -41.69
C LEU A 686 -23.16 -14.94 -41.69
N GLN A 687 -23.94 -16.00 -41.84
CA GLN A 687 -23.45 -17.39 -41.81
C GLN A 687 -22.36 -17.66 -42.85
N SER A 688 -22.53 -17.14 -44.08
CA SER A 688 -21.55 -17.31 -45.16
C SER A 688 -20.20 -16.62 -44.94
N LYS A 689 -20.10 -15.62 -44.05
CA LYS A 689 -18.84 -14.92 -43.72
C LYS A 689 -18.04 -15.59 -42.60
N PHE A 690 -18.70 -16.37 -41.74
CA PHE A 690 -18.08 -17.04 -40.59
C PHE A 690 -17.63 -18.48 -40.85
N SER A 691 -17.78 -18.99 -42.09
CA SER A 691 -17.24 -20.28 -42.55
C SER A 691 -17.41 -21.42 -41.53
N ILE A 692 -18.66 -21.79 -41.23
CA ILE A 692 -18.98 -22.82 -40.24
C ILE A 692 -18.43 -24.18 -40.71
N GLY A 693 -17.28 -24.55 -40.15
CA GLY A 693 -16.68 -25.86 -40.21
C GLY A 693 -15.84 -26.03 -38.96
N LEU A 694 -16.38 -26.66 -37.93
CA LEU A 694 -15.65 -26.81 -36.67
C LEU A 694 -14.48 -27.80 -36.83
N PRO A 695 -13.44 -27.68 -36.00
CA PRO A 695 -12.44 -28.71 -35.79
C PRO A 695 -12.59 -29.35 -34.40
N HIS A 696 -12.52 -30.67 -34.33
CA HIS A 696 -12.66 -31.57 -33.16
C HIS A 696 -11.35 -31.47 -32.31
N PRO A 697 -11.27 -30.89 -31.07
CA PRO A 697 -10.15 -31.24 -30.15
C PRO A 697 -10.37 -31.56 -28.62
N VAL A 698 -11.57 -31.64 -28.05
CA VAL A 698 -12.00 -31.76 -26.61
C VAL A 698 -12.95 -32.97 -26.12
N THR A 699 -12.70 -34.32 -26.24
CA THR A 699 -13.31 -35.34 -25.26
C THR A 699 -12.37 -36.02 -24.22
N GLN A 700 -11.15 -36.52 -24.50
CA GLN A 700 -10.30 -37.22 -23.48
C GLN A 700 -9.33 -36.42 -22.54
N VAL A 701 -9.12 -35.08 -22.59
CA VAL A 701 -8.61 -34.31 -21.41
C VAL A 701 -9.71 -34.14 -20.35
N LEU A 702 -10.90 -33.59 -20.60
CA LEU A 702 -12.14 -33.85 -19.82
C LEU A 702 -12.29 -35.31 -19.36
N LYS A 703 -11.92 -36.34 -20.14
CA LYS A 703 -12.00 -37.73 -19.63
C LYS A 703 -10.91 -38.08 -18.58
N GLY A 704 -9.76 -37.40 -18.58
CA GLY A 704 -8.77 -37.46 -17.48
C GLY A 704 -8.91 -36.35 -16.41
N VAL A 705 -9.68 -35.30 -16.69
CA VAL A 705 -9.88 -34.12 -15.84
C VAL A 705 -11.20 -34.20 -15.08
N ALA A 706 -12.24 -34.86 -15.61
CA ALA A 706 -13.48 -35.14 -14.88
C ALA A 706 -13.25 -36.02 -13.63
N GLU A 707 -12.22 -36.87 -13.64
CA GLU A 707 -11.76 -37.62 -12.46
C GLU A 707 -11.05 -36.73 -11.41
N GLN A 708 -10.76 -35.47 -11.74
CA GLN A 708 -10.05 -34.50 -10.90
C GLN A 708 -10.84 -33.19 -10.67
N LEU A 709 -12.08 -33.09 -11.17
CA LEU A 709 -12.90 -31.88 -11.07
C LEU A 709 -13.77 -31.85 -9.81
N PRO A 710 -14.04 -30.66 -9.24
CA PRO A 710 -15.01 -30.52 -8.17
C PRO A 710 -16.40 -31.03 -8.58
N LEU A 711 -17.12 -31.64 -7.63
CA LEU A 711 -18.38 -32.35 -7.84
C LEU A 711 -19.44 -31.58 -8.66
N GLN A 712 -19.42 -30.25 -8.56
CA GLN A 712 -20.34 -29.33 -9.24
C GLN A 712 -20.07 -29.24 -10.75
N LEU A 713 -18.80 -29.14 -11.17
CA LEU A 713 -18.43 -29.12 -12.58
C LEU A 713 -18.56 -30.52 -13.23
N ALA A 714 -18.35 -31.58 -12.44
CA ALA A 714 -18.66 -32.94 -12.88
C ALA A 714 -20.17 -33.13 -13.14
N HIS A 715 -21.03 -32.54 -12.32
CA HIS A 715 -22.49 -32.57 -12.50
C HIS A 715 -22.92 -31.82 -13.78
N GLU A 716 -22.36 -30.64 -14.03
CA GLU A 716 -22.66 -29.83 -15.23
C GLU A 716 -22.20 -30.55 -16.52
N LEU A 717 -21.01 -31.16 -16.51
CA LEU A 717 -20.51 -31.99 -17.62
C LEU A 717 -21.35 -33.26 -17.83
N GLN A 718 -21.84 -33.88 -16.75
CA GLN A 718 -22.73 -35.04 -16.83
C GLN A 718 -24.11 -34.66 -17.40
N MET A 719 -24.68 -33.52 -16.99
CA MET A 719 -25.91 -33.01 -17.59
C MET A 719 -25.72 -32.68 -19.08
N LEU A 720 -24.61 -32.05 -19.46
CA LEU A 720 -24.28 -31.76 -20.86
C LEU A 720 -24.15 -33.05 -21.70
N ASN A 721 -23.46 -34.06 -21.19
CA ASN A 721 -23.33 -35.37 -21.84
C ASN A 721 -24.68 -36.10 -21.99
N ASN A 722 -25.54 -36.04 -20.98
CA ASN A 722 -26.87 -36.65 -21.03
C ASN A 722 -27.79 -35.93 -22.05
N SER A 723 -27.71 -34.60 -22.14
CA SER A 723 -28.42 -33.82 -23.15
C SER A 723 -27.97 -34.14 -24.58
N LEU A 724 -26.67 -34.38 -24.80
CA LEU A 724 -26.12 -34.82 -26.09
C LEU A 724 -26.64 -36.21 -26.51
N TRP A 725 -26.73 -37.16 -25.57
CA TRP A 725 -27.28 -38.49 -25.83
C TRP A 725 -28.78 -38.48 -26.11
N ALA A 726 -29.57 -37.74 -25.32
CA ALA A 726 -30.99 -37.55 -25.57
C ALA A 726 -31.25 -36.93 -26.96
N PHE A 727 -30.41 -35.98 -27.36
CA PHE A 727 -30.47 -35.36 -28.67
C PHE A 727 -30.12 -36.35 -29.81
N ALA A 728 -29.02 -37.10 -29.73
CA ALA A 728 -28.66 -38.11 -30.74
C ALA A 728 -29.74 -39.19 -30.94
N MET A 729 -30.40 -39.61 -29.85
CA MET A 729 -31.56 -40.52 -29.87
C MET A 729 -32.78 -39.88 -30.57
N SER A 730 -33.08 -38.62 -30.27
CA SER A 730 -34.20 -37.87 -30.90
C SER A 730 -34.10 -37.73 -32.42
N GLN A 731 -32.89 -37.80 -32.97
CA GLN A 731 -32.62 -37.68 -34.41
C GLN A 731 -32.43 -39.03 -35.11
N GLY A 732 -32.56 -40.15 -34.38
CA GLY A 732 -32.53 -41.50 -34.94
C GLY A 732 -31.15 -42.00 -35.39
N TYR A 733 -30.05 -41.40 -34.92
CA TYR A 733 -28.69 -41.79 -35.30
C TYR A 733 -28.14 -43.00 -34.52
N VAL A 734 -28.88 -43.47 -33.50
CA VAL A 734 -28.58 -44.67 -32.72
C VAL A 734 -29.36 -45.86 -33.28
N LYS A 735 -28.70 -47.01 -33.48
CA LYS A 735 -29.37 -48.24 -33.91
C LYS A 735 -30.47 -48.65 -32.94
N GLU A 736 -31.58 -49.15 -33.50
CA GLU A 736 -32.80 -49.49 -32.77
C GLU A 736 -32.54 -50.48 -31.62
N GLU A 737 -31.66 -51.45 -31.85
CA GLU A 737 -31.22 -52.48 -30.90
C GLU A 737 -30.50 -51.95 -29.65
N ALA A 738 -29.96 -50.72 -29.70
CA ALA A 738 -29.20 -50.10 -28.61
C ALA A 738 -30.04 -49.11 -27.76
N LYS A 739 -31.27 -48.80 -28.19
CA LYS A 739 -32.12 -47.78 -27.54
C LYS A 739 -32.44 -48.11 -26.08
N ASP A 740 -32.67 -49.39 -25.77
CA ASP A 740 -33.12 -49.85 -24.45
C ASP A 740 -31.99 -50.02 -23.42
N GLN A 741 -30.73 -49.90 -23.83
CA GLN A 741 -29.58 -49.98 -22.92
C GLN A 741 -29.29 -48.68 -22.17
N VAL A 742 -29.92 -47.57 -22.57
CA VAL A 742 -29.68 -46.22 -22.03
C VAL A 742 -30.80 -45.83 -21.04
N ASN A 743 -30.74 -46.40 -19.84
CA ASN A 743 -31.77 -46.23 -18.82
C ASN A 743 -31.45 -45.06 -17.87
N PHE A 744 -32.12 -43.91 -18.05
CA PHE A 744 -31.89 -42.70 -17.25
C PHE A 744 -32.82 -42.60 -16.03
N GLY A 745 -32.30 -42.94 -14.85
CA GLY A 745 -32.96 -42.62 -13.58
C GLY A 745 -32.64 -41.21 -13.09
N LEU A 746 -33.52 -40.23 -13.35
CA LEU A 746 -33.79 -39.08 -12.46
C LEU A 746 -34.99 -38.23 -12.97
N HIS A 747 -36.16 -38.47 -12.36
CA HIS A 747 -37.41 -37.68 -12.29
C HIS A 747 -37.96 -36.86 -13.48
N GLU A 748 -39.18 -37.24 -13.85
CA GLU A 748 -40.06 -36.76 -14.94
C GLU A 748 -40.52 -35.28 -14.87
N HIS A 749 -39.96 -34.44 -14.01
CA HIS A 749 -40.43 -33.06 -13.82
C HIS A 749 -39.78 -32.01 -14.75
N LEU A 750 -38.70 -32.37 -15.45
CA LEU A 750 -38.09 -31.51 -16.49
C LEU A 750 -38.59 -31.85 -17.91
N LEU A 751 -39.45 -32.86 -18.07
CA LEU A 751 -39.99 -33.32 -19.35
C LEU A 751 -41.50 -33.05 -19.46
N GLN A 752 -41.89 -31.78 -19.46
CA GLN A 752 -43.23 -31.36 -19.91
C GLN A 752 -43.15 -30.91 -21.39
N PRO A 753 -44.01 -31.40 -22.30
CA PRO A 753 -43.70 -31.40 -23.73
C PRO A 753 -44.56 -30.39 -24.50
N PRO A 754 -44.18 -29.09 -24.50
CA PRO A 754 -44.40 -28.30 -25.70
C PRO A 754 -43.30 -27.23 -25.90
N LEU A 755 -42.08 -27.63 -26.30
CA LEU A 755 -41.11 -26.73 -27.00
C LEU A 755 -39.83 -27.44 -27.52
N PHE A 756 -39.86 -28.74 -27.84
CA PHE A 756 -38.74 -29.40 -28.51
C PHE A 756 -38.94 -29.49 -30.03
N GLY A 757 -38.04 -28.85 -30.78
CA GLY A 757 -37.95 -28.95 -32.22
C GLY A 757 -36.73 -28.23 -32.76
N LYS A 758 -35.93 -28.96 -33.57
CA LYS A 758 -34.75 -28.52 -34.32
C LYS A 758 -33.47 -28.27 -33.49
N LEU A 759 -32.65 -29.31 -33.44
CA LEU A 759 -31.20 -29.20 -33.64
C LEU A 759 -30.84 -30.22 -34.74
N SER A 760 -29.77 -30.00 -35.49
CA SER A 760 -29.45 -30.65 -36.76
C SER A 760 -28.15 -31.49 -36.74
N LEU A 761 -27.90 -32.23 -37.81
CA LEU A 761 -26.68 -33.04 -37.99
C LEU A 761 -25.39 -32.21 -37.89
N GLU A 762 -25.38 -30.98 -38.40
CA GLU A 762 -24.25 -30.07 -38.25
C GLU A 762 -24.08 -29.61 -36.81
N GLU A 763 -25.14 -29.43 -36.03
CA GLU A 763 -25.07 -29.04 -34.61
C GLU A 763 -24.60 -30.21 -33.72
N ILE A 764 -24.90 -31.47 -34.08
CA ILE A 764 -24.28 -32.67 -33.46
C ILE A 764 -22.82 -32.77 -33.85
N ALA A 765 -22.54 -32.63 -35.16
CA ALA A 765 -21.18 -32.68 -35.68
C ALA A 765 -20.35 -31.61 -34.97
N THR A 766 -20.77 -30.35 -34.91
CA THR A 766 -20.21 -29.24 -34.10
C THR A 766 -19.83 -29.64 -32.67
N LEU A 767 -20.71 -30.34 -31.96
CA LEU A 767 -20.47 -30.70 -30.56
C LEU A 767 -19.50 -31.88 -30.41
N TYR A 768 -19.60 -32.92 -31.24
CA TYR A 768 -18.58 -33.98 -31.35
C TYR A 768 -17.25 -33.39 -31.85
N VAL A 769 -17.32 -32.48 -32.81
CA VAL A 769 -16.27 -31.71 -33.45
C VAL A 769 -15.93 -30.45 -32.63
N THR A 770 -16.27 -30.43 -31.35
CA THR A 770 -15.46 -29.70 -30.38
C THR A 770 -14.37 -30.64 -29.83
N GLN A 771 -14.28 -31.95 -30.19
CA GLN A 771 -13.86 -33.02 -29.24
C GLN A 771 -12.64 -34.03 -29.48
N LYS A 772 -11.55 -33.82 -30.28
CA LYS A 772 -10.62 -34.92 -30.77
C LYS A 772 -9.21 -35.06 -30.20
N ASN A 773 -8.50 -34.00 -29.81
CA ASN A 773 -7.04 -34.03 -29.57
C ASN A 773 -6.76 -34.37 -28.12
N MET A 774 -7.64 -33.87 -27.26
CA MET A 774 -8.05 -34.55 -26.08
C MET A 774 -8.33 -36.05 -26.28
N LEU A 775 -8.71 -36.60 -27.45
CA LEU A 775 -9.26 -37.97 -27.67
C LEU A 775 -8.36 -38.97 -28.45
N LEU A 776 -7.09 -38.66 -28.71
CA LEU A 776 -6.19 -39.55 -29.46
C LEU A 776 -5.28 -40.40 -28.55
N THR A 777 -5.77 -41.55 -28.08
CA THR A 777 -4.91 -42.61 -27.49
C THR A 777 -5.21 -44.05 -27.94
N ASN A 778 -6.30 -44.34 -28.66
CA ASN A 778 -6.39 -45.61 -29.40
C ASN A 778 -7.42 -45.60 -30.56
N PRO A 779 -6.99 -45.54 -31.84
CA PRO A 779 -7.90 -45.53 -32.99
C PRO A 779 -8.72 -46.81 -33.18
N SER A 780 -8.19 -47.97 -32.76
CA SER A 780 -8.79 -49.29 -33.02
C SER A 780 -9.98 -49.63 -32.11
N ILE A 781 -10.07 -48.98 -30.94
CA ILE A 781 -11.15 -49.24 -29.97
C ILE A 781 -12.45 -48.57 -30.44
N TRP A 782 -12.37 -47.31 -30.89
CA TRP A 782 -13.57 -46.53 -31.24
C TRP A 782 -14.19 -46.89 -32.59
N GLY A 783 -13.42 -47.38 -33.58
CA GLY A 783 -14.00 -47.85 -34.84
C GLY A 783 -15.05 -48.94 -34.60
N ASN A 784 -14.69 -49.97 -33.82
CA ASN A 784 -15.58 -51.07 -33.47
C ASN A 784 -16.79 -50.62 -32.61
N THR A 785 -16.63 -49.63 -31.72
CA THR A 785 -17.74 -49.11 -30.92
C THR A 785 -18.71 -48.26 -31.75
N MET A 786 -18.20 -47.45 -32.68
CA MET A 786 -19.03 -46.64 -33.58
C MET A 786 -19.83 -47.52 -34.55
N GLU A 787 -19.21 -48.56 -35.12
CA GLU A 787 -19.88 -49.54 -35.97
C GLU A 787 -20.99 -50.32 -35.26
N GLN A 788 -20.90 -50.49 -33.93
CA GLN A 788 -21.94 -51.17 -33.15
C GLN A 788 -23.16 -50.28 -32.89
N VAL A 789 -22.98 -48.98 -32.64
CA VAL A 789 -24.03 -48.09 -32.13
C VAL A 789 -24.65 -47.16 -33.20
N LEU A 790 -23.90 -46.79 -34.23
CA LEU A 790 -24.32 -45.82 -35.26
C LEU A 790 -24.67 -46.49 -36.60
N THR A 791 -25.33 -45.75 -37.50
CA THR A 791 -25.71 -46.26 -38.83
C THR A 791 -24.50 -46.29 -39.80
N PRO A 792 -24.39 -47.31 -40.69
CA PRO A 792 -23.19 -47.50 -41.51
C PRO A 792 -22.80 -46.30 -42.38
N ALA A 793 -23.78 -45.62 -42.98
CA ALA A 793 -23.54 -44.46 -43.85
C ALA A 793 -22.88 -43.28 -43.12
N LEU A 794 -23.19 -43.09 -41.82
CA LEU A 794 -22.58 -42.03 -41.01
C LEU A 794 -21.15 -42.42 -40.59
N VAL A 795 -20.92 -43.69 -40.27
CA VAL A 795 -19.60 -44.24 -39.95
C VAL A 795 -18.66 -44.15 -41.15
N GLU A 796 -19.11 -44.54 -42.34
CA GLU A 796 -18.32 -44.48 -43.58
C GLU A 796 -17.95 -43.03 -43.96
N THR A 797 -18.87 -42.08 -43.77
CA THR A 797 -18.61 -40.64 -43.98
C THR A 797 -17.58 -40.11 -42.99
N LEU A 798 -17.65 -40.52 -41.72
CA LEU A 798 -16.72 -40.10 -40.67
C LEU A 798 -15.32 -40.72 -40.82
N LEU A 799 -15.21 -41.97 -41.32
CA LEU A 799 -13.94 -42.65 -41.54
C LEU A 799 -13.21 -42.15 -42.81
N ASN A 800 -13.93 -41.88 -43.89
CA ASN A 800 -13.33 -41.36 -45.13
C ASN A 800 -12.79 -39.93 -44.98
N GLY A 801 -13.21 -39.17 -43.96
CA GLY A 801 -12.63 -37.86 -43.60
C GLY A 801 -11.41 -37.93 -42.66
N ILE A 802 -10.84 -39.12 -42.43
CA ILE A 802 -9.71 -39.35 -41.51
C ILE A 802 -8.44 -39.84 -42.23
N ALA A 803 -8.55 -40.32 -43.46
CA ALA A 803 -7.43 -40.72 -44.33
C ALA A 803 -6.86 -39.54 -45.14
#